data_AF-A0A7K9XEZ5-F1
#
_entry.id   AF-A0A7K9XEZ5-F1
#
_cell.length_a   1.000
_cell.length_b   1.000
_cell.length_c   1.000
_cell.angle_alpha   90.00
_cell.angle_beta   90.00
_cell.angle_gamma   90.00
#
_symmetry.space_group_name_H-M   'P 1'
#
loop_
_entity.id
_entity.type
_entity.pdbx_description
1 polymer ?
#
loop_
_entity_poly.entity_id
_entity_poly.type
_entity_poly.pdbx_seq_one_letter_code
_entity_poly.pdbx_strand_id
1 'polypeptide(L)'
;CSTWGNFHFKTFDGAIFSFPGLCNYIFASHCNTPYEDFNIQIRRIVVENAPTINRIIMKLEGVAAELTKDVVMINNNRVQLPYSQSGVTIEKNSIYVKVASKMGVVLMWNEDDSILLELNEKYANQTCGLCGDFNGFPTYNEFYSNNIKMTAVQFGNMQKMDGPTEHCEDFTSTQPDNCTDNFLLNFLFSPKDDICQKTLTSSAFAECNDLVDVGEYIMACQDDLCRSEESKNASCICDTFAEYSRQCAHAGGSPLNWRTSKLCPKKCPYNMQYQECSSPCADTCTNPDRSQFCEEHCMDGCFCPKGKFLWTVFDDINNSGCIPQQECSCIYNGNTYTTGTSFSEQCHSCTCNGGQWSCQDTSCPGTCSVEGGSHISTYDKKHYDHHGDCTYVLSKHCKDETFSILVELRKCGLTNTETCLKTVAFNMSNGQTVRMQNKHGKQLLKIWGAKKLGFNQPSSFFIIIQTNFGVHLEIQIIPIMQVFVRLDPIFKDQTCGLCGNFNNIQSDDFKATSGIIEGTATAFANTWKTQGSCPDIQRSFENPCSLSIDNEKYAEHWCGLLTDSKGPFANCHYAVNPTVYHTNCMFDTCNCENSEDCLCAALSSYVRACAAKGIQLHGWRTDVCSKYTTTCPKSLSYSYTISSCQPTCRSLSQPDVTCNIKFVPVDGCTCVNGTYMDDSGKCVPANECPCYYGGSPIPFGEVVHENGLTCTCIQGRLNCIGAPNPTPVCESPMVYFDCRNISAGTIGAECQKSCQTLDRQCYSTQCVSGCLCPVGLVLDGNGGCIAEEECPCIHNEAMYQPGEKIDVDCNTCVCKNRKWECTKDDCLGTCAVYGDGHYNTFDDKRFSFNGNCEYTLVQDHCGKSGTANGTFRVITENIPCGNTGTTCSKSIKVFLESYELILSEEHFSVVKRGQNDEVPYTVRYMGMYLVIETTSGLILMWDKKTSIFIKLSPDFKGQICGLCGNYDGNGINDFTTRSQSVVENVLEFGNSWKVSSTCPDAYSIKDPCSSNPYRKSWSEKQCSIINSNVFAACHSQVEPAQYYQACVTDACACDTGGDCDCFCTAVAAYAQACSEVGVCVAWRTPSICPLFCDYYNQQGECEWHYKPCGASCMKTCRNPSGKCLHNLPGLEGCYPNCPPDKPYFHEDQMKCVSLCDC
;
A
#
# COMPACT_ATOMS: atom_id res chain seq x y z
N CYS A 1 16.31 5.61 36.41
CA CYS A 1 16.97 4.72 37.40
C CYS A 1 18.13 4.00 36.71
N SER A 2 19.21 3.68 37.41
CA SER A 2 20.30 2.86 36.84
C SER A 2 21.01 1.99 37.90
N THR A 3 21.78 1.01 37.42
CA THR A 3 22.77 0.26 38.21
C THR A 3 23.97 -0.07 37.32
N TRP A 4 25.17 -0.10 37.91
CA TRP A 4 26.44 -0.33 37.20
C TRP A 4 27.52 -0.86 38.16
N GLY A 5 28.71 -1.18 37.65
CA GLY A 5 29.95 -1.32 38.41
C GLY A 5 29.85 -2.22 39.63
N ASN A 6 30.53 -1.85 40.73
CA ASN A 6 30.61 -2.63 41.96
C ASN A 6 29.35 -2.49 42.85
N PHE A 7 28.22 -2.96 42.32
CA PHE A 7 26.90 -2.92 42.96
C PHE A 7 26.36 -1.50 43.27
N HIS A 8 26.69 -0.51 42.45
CA HIS A 8 26.12 0.83 42.56
C HIS A 8 24.72 0.89 41.94
N PHE A 9 23.86 1.72 42.52
CA PHE A 9 22.47 1.95 42.13
C PHE A 9 22.17 3.45 42.19
N LYS A 10 21.31 3.94 41.30
CA LYS A 10 20.74 5.30 41.31
C LYS A 10 19.23 5.23 41.15
N THR A 11 18.47 5.76 42.11
CA THR A 11 16.99 5.80 42.05
C THR A 11 16.49 6.66 40.87
N PHE A 12 15.19 6.66 40.59
CA PHE A 12 14.61 7.65 39.66
C PHE A 12 14.86 9.08 40.15
N ASP A 13 14.72 9.28 41.46
CA ASP A 13 14.86 10.55 42.17
C ASP A 13 16.33 10.95 42.42
N GLY A 14 17.29 10.16 41.93
CA GLY A 14 18.70 10.53 41.81
C GLY A 14 19.65 10.04 42.90
N ALA A 15 19.16 9.40 43.97
CA ALA A 15 19.98 8.96 45.09
C ALA A 15 20.93 7.81 44.72
N ILE A 16 22.24 8.00 44.90
CA ILE A 16 23.25 6.96 44.67
C ILE A 16 23.50 6.13 45.94
N PHE A 17 23.51 4.80 45.82
CA PHE A 17 23.83 3.87 46.90
C PHE A 17 24.50 2.59 46.40
N SER A 18 25.20 1.87 47.28
CA SER A 18 25.78 0.54 46.99
C SER A 18 25.03 -0.56 47.75
N PHE A 19 24.71 -1.67 47.07
CA PHE A 19 24.02 -2.82 47.66
C PHE A 19 24.50 -4.17 47.07
N PRO A 20 25.42 -4.89 47.75
CA PRO A 20 26.04 -6.13 47.25
C PRO A 20 25.15 -7.39 47.39
N GLY A 21 23.90 -7.31 46.91
CA GLY A 21 22.96 -8.42 46.88
C GLY A 21 23.21 -9.41 45.73
N LEU A 22 23.11 -10.71 46.03
CA LEU A 22 23.26 -11.82 45.05
C LEU A 22 22.00 -12.69 44.88
N CYS A 23 20.93 -12.38 45.62
CA CYS A 23 19.62 -12.98 45.42
C CYS A 23 18.91 -12.39 44.18
N ASN A 24 17.65 -12.77 44.00
CA ASN A 24 16.75 -12.20 43.02
C ASN A 24 15.99 -11.00 43.67
N TYR A 25 16.05 -9.82 43.07
CA TYR A 25 15.49 -8.58 43.64
C TYR A 25 14.59 -7.84 42.63
N ILE A 26 13.56 -7.15 43.14
CA ILE A 26 12.75 -6.20 42.37
C ILE A 26 13.60 -4.96 42.08
N PHE A 27 13.90 -4.70 40.81
CA PHE A 27 14.55 -3.46 40.38
C PHE A 27 13.52 -2.33 40.32
N ALA A 28 12.41 -2.56 39.60
CA ALA A 28 11.23 -1.70 39.60
C ALA A 28 9.97 -2.52 39.26
N SER A 29 8.82 -2.15 39.83
CA SER A 29 7.49 -2.70 39.55
C SER A 29 6.45 -1.58 39.62
N HIS A 30 5.33 -1.75 38.91
CA HIS A 30 4.14 -0.91 39.06
C HIS A 30 3.37 -1.36 40.31
N CYS A 31 3.37 -0.51 41.33
CA CYS A 31 2.83 -0.76 42.67
C CYS A 31 1.70 0.23 43.00
N ASN A 32 1.04 0.03 44.16
CA ASN A 32 -0.05 0.89 44.68
C ASN A 32 -1.36 0.91 43.83
N THR A 33 -1.44 0.12 42.76
CA THR A 33 -2.58 0.00 41.83
C THR A 33 -3.19 -1.41 41.86
N PRO A 34 -4.43 -1.60 41.36
CA PRO A 34 -5.08 -2.93 41.33
C PRO A 34 -4.59 -3.84 40.19
N TYR A 35 -3.73 -3.34 39.30
CA TYR A 35 -3.15 -4.08 38.18
C TYR A 35 -1.68 -3.67 38.00
N GLU A 36 -0.80 -4.65 37.87
CA GLU A 36 0.64 -4.45 37.68
C GLU A 36 0.99 -4.48 36.18
N ASP A 37 1.19 -3.28 35.61
CA ASP A 37 1.63 -3.06 34.21
C ASP A 37 2.97 -3.75 33.91
N PHE A 38 3.94 -3.54 34.81
CA PHE A 38 5.29 -4.07 34.69
C PHE A 38 5.88 -4.59 36.00
N ASN A 39 6.73 -5.61 35.90
CA ASN A 39 7.61 -6.09 36.96
C ASN A 39 9.00 -6.37 36.37
N ILE A 40 10.06 -5.76 36.90
CA ILE A 40 11.44 -5.91 36.45
C ILE A 40 12.27 -6.41 37.63
N GLN A 41 12.86 -7.59 37.47
CA GLN A 41 13.67 -8.26 38.47
C GLN A 41 15.09 -8.46 37.94
N ILE A 42 16.07 -8.28 38.82
CA ILE A 42 17.49 -8.48 38.49
C ILE A 42 18.10 -9.51 39.43
N ARG A 43 19.11 -10.23 38.91
CA ARG A 43 19.95 -11.12 39.70
C ARG A 43 21.41 -10.96 39.28
N ARG A 44 22.27 -10.49 40.19
CA ARG A 44 23.72 -10.42 39.98
C ARG A 44 24.41 -11.74 40.34
N ILE A 45 25.62 -11.92 39.82
CA ILE A 45 26.57 -13.00 40.12
C ILE A 45 27.99 -12.41 40.14
N VAL A 46 28.92 -13.01 40.88
CA VAL A 46 30.33 -12.59 40.84
C VAL A 46 31.13 -13.53 39.95
N VAL A 47 31.80 -12.99 38.93
CA VAL A 47 32.66 -13.69 37.97
C VAL A 47 34.04 -13.05 38.00
N GLU A 48 35.09 -13.83 38.30
CA GLU A 48 36.48 -13.34 38.43
C GLU A 48 36.64 -12.09 39.33
N ASN A 49 35.93 -12.05 40.46
CA ASN A 49 35.84 -10.92 41.40
C ASN A 49 35.14 -9.64 40.84
N ALA A 50 34.50 -9.70 39.68
CA ALA A 50 33.64 -8.62 39.14
C ALA A 50 32.14 -9.00 39.25
N PRO A 51 31.25 -8.11 39.71
CA PRO A 51 29.82 -8.40 39.86
C PRO A 51 29.01 -8.07 38.60
N THR A 52 28.62 -9.09 37.84
CA THR A 52 27.83 -8.97 36.60
C THR A 52 26.38 -9.38 36.80
N ILE A 53 25.51 -9.07 35.83
CA ILE A 53 24.10 -9.46 35.83
C ILE A 53 23.98 -10.85 35.20
N ASN A 54 23.50 -11.81 35.98
CA ASN A 54 23.27 -13.19 35.53
C ASN A 54 22.03 -13.29 34.65
N ARG A 55 20.96 -12.59 35.06
CA ARG A 55 19.70 -12.47 34.32
C ARG A 55 18.92 -11.23 34.69
N ILE A 56 18.05 -10.80 33.79
CA ILE A 56 16.96 -9.85 34.02
C ILE A 56 15.66 -10.57 33.67
N ILE A 57 14.65 -10.51 34.54
CA ILE A 57 13.30 -11.02 34.24
C ILE A 57 12.38 -9.81 34.17
N MET A 58 11.61 -9.70 33.09
CA MET A 58 10.65 -8.63 32.86
C MET A 58 9.27 -9.23 32.56
N LYS A 59 8.24 -8.71 33.22
CA LYS A 59 6.84 -8.90 32.87
C LYS A 59 6.31 -7.57 32.37
N LEU A 60 5.72 -7.54 31.17
CA LEU A 60 5.21 -6.34 30.48
C LEU A 60 3.88 -6.70 29.81
N GLU A 61 2.74 -6.19 30.29
CA GLU A 61 1.38 -6.57 29.81
C GLU A 61 1.15 -8.08 29.61
N GLY A 62 1.75 -8.93 30.45
CA GLY A 62 1.64 -10.39 30.35
C GLY A 62 2.60 -11.06 29.36
N VAL A 63 3.41 -10.30 28.61
CA VAL A 63 4.65 -10.83 28.00
C VAL A 63 5.66 -11.06 29.12
N ALA A 64 6.20 -12.28 29.22
CA ALA A 64 7.29 -12.62 30.14
C ALA A 64 8.60 -12.78 29.35
N ALA A 65 9.54 -11.86 29.58
CA ALA A 65 10.87 -11.87 28.99
C ALA A 65 11.94 -12.26 30.03
N GLU A 66 12.85 -13.15 29.67
CA GLU A 66 14.09 -13.42 30.44
C GLU A 66 15.28 -13.08 29.54
N LEU A 67 16.09 -12.11 29.99
CA LEU A 67 17.31 -11.67 29.33
C LEU A 67 18.50 -12.33 30.02
N THR A 68 19.35 -12.99 29.24
CA THR A 68 20.64 -13.57 29.67
C THR A 68 21.69 -13.29 28.59
N LYS A 69 22.98 -13.45 28.91
CA LYS A 69 24.07 -13.15 27.98
C LYS A 69 23.92 -13.99 26.70
N ASP A 70 23.88 -13.34 25.54
CA ASP A 70 23.64 -13.93 24.21
C ASP A 70 22.28 -14.66 23.98
N VAL A 71 21.33 -14.61 24.94
CA VAL A 71 20.04 -15.32 24.84
C VAL A 71 18.89 -14.51 25.45
N VAL A 72 17.92 -14.16 24.60
CA VAL A 72 16.60 -13.64 25.00
C VAL A 72 15.55 -14.74 24.87
N MET A 73 14.76 -14.91 25.92
CA MET A 73 13.63 -15.84 26.00
C MET A 73 12.33 -15.05 26.16
N ILE A 74 11.28 -15.37 25.39
CA ILE A 74 9.94 -14.80 25.53
C ILE A 74 8.93 -15.92 25.74
N ASN A 75 8.18 -15.88 26.83
CA ASN A 75 7.19 -16.89 27.21
C ASN A 75 7.76 -18.32 27.12
N ASN A 76 8.99 -18.50 27.66
CA ASN A 76 9.81 -19.72 27.62
C ASN A 76 10.29 -20.20 26.22
N ASN A 77 10.14 -19.40 25.17
CA ASN A 77 10.67 -19.70 23.83
C ASN A 77 11.88 -18.80 23.52
N ARG A 78 12.94 -19.36 22.92
CA ARG A 78 14.09 -18.56 22.45
C ARG A 78 13.69 -17.77 21.21
N VAL A 79 13.84 -16.46 21.25
CA VAL A 79 13.64 -15.58 20.09
C VAL A 79 14.96 -15.25 19.41
N GLN A 80 14.91 -14.86 18.14
CA GLN A 80 15.99 -14.10 17.50
C GLN A 80 15.70 -12.61 17.66
N LEU A 81 16.75 -11.79 17.67
CA LEU A 81 16.62 -10.34 17.76
C LEU A 81 16.77 -9.69 16.38
N PRO A 82 16.04 -8.59 16.10
CA PRO A 82 15.07 -7.99 17.00
C PRO A 82 13.72 -8.74 17.03
N TYR A 83 13.00 -8.54 18.12
CA TYR A 83 11.68 -9.07 18.38
C TYR A 83 10.69 -7.90 18.51
N SER A 84 9.49 -8.03 17.93
CA SER A 84 8.38 -7.08 18.10
C SER A 84 7.08 -7.85 18.18
N GLN A 85 6.40 -7.82 19.33
CA GLN A 85 5.08 -8.42 19.50
C GLN A 85 4.34 -7.79 20.70
N SER A 86 3.01 -7.70 20.62
CA SER A 86 2.15 -7.25 21.74
C SER A 86 2.52 -5.87 22.33
N GLY A 87 3.13 -4.98 21.54
CA GLY A 87 3.61 -3.68 22.01
C GLY A 87 4.92 -3.71 22.82
N VAL A 88 5.64 -4.85 22.81
CA VAL A 88 7.00 -4.96 23.35
C VAL A 88 7.97 -5.17 22.18
N THR A 89 8.99 -4.30 22.10
CA THR A 89 10.11 -4.44 21.16
C THR A 89 11.39 -4.75 21.92
N ILE A 90 12.24 -5.60 21.34
CA ILE A 90 13.56 -5.94 21.87
C ILE A 90 14.55 -5.95 20.71
N GLU A 91 15.56 -5.09 20.75
CA GLU A 91 16.63 -5.06 19.75
C GLU A 91 18.02 -5.07 20.40
N LYS A 92 19.04 -5.37 19.60
CA LYS A 92 20.45 -5.37 20.01
C LYS A 92 21.20 -4.30 19.22
N ASN A 93 21.36 -3.14 19.86
CA ASN A 93 22.16 -2.04 19.36
C ASN A 93 23.66 -2.32 19.66
N SER A 94 24.56 -1.47 19.16
CA SER A 94 25.99 -1.83 18.98
C SER A 94 26.70 -2.46 20.17
N ILE A 95 26.32 -2.11 21.41
CA ILE A 95 26.79 -2.71 22.67
C ILE A 95 25.69 -2.88 23.75
N TYR A 96 24.40 -2.76 23.39
CA TYR A 96 23.27 -2.82 24.34
C TYR A 96 22.11 -3.66 23.79
N VAL A 97 21.50 -4.48 24.64
CA VAL A 97 20.14 -4.99 24.43
C VAL A 97 19.16 -3.93 24.97
N LYS A 98 18.28 -3.43 24.09
CA LYS A 98 17.23 -2.47 24.41
C LYS A 98 15.89 -3.18 24.39
N VAL A 99 15.14 -3.08 25.49
CA VAL A 99 13.73 -3.49 25.60
C VAL A 99 12.90 -2.22 25.71
N ALA A 100 11.91 -2.03 24.85
CA ALA A 100 10.94 -0.96 24.96
C ALA A 100 9.51 -1.51 24.96
N SER A 101 8.61 -0.80 25.63
CA SER A 101 7.19 -1.11 25.72
C SER A 101 6.37 0.12 25.37
N LYS A 102 5.27 -0.07 24.61
CA LYS A 102 4.25 0.95 24.32
C LYS A 102 3.77 1.71 25.57
N MET A 103 3.86 1.10 26.75
CA MET A 103 3.47 1.73 28.01
C MET A 103 4.42 2.86 28.45
N GLY A 104 5.55 3.06 27.77
CA GLY A 104 6.60 4.00 28.19
C GLY A 104 7.51 3.41 29.26
N VAL A 105 7.94 2.16 29.05
CA VAL A 105 8.98 1.49 29.85
C VAL A 105 10.12 1.15 28.91
N VAL A 106 11.33 1.67 29.17
CA VAL A 106 12.52 1.42 28.36
C VAL A 106 13.66 0.96 29.24
N LEU A 107 14.19 -0.23 28.98
CA LEU A 107 15.33 -0.82 29.67
C LEU A 107 16.47 -1.07 28.69
N MET A 108 17.69 -0.63 29.04
CA MET A 108 18.90 -0.86 28.25
C MET A 108 19.94 -1.60 29.12
N TRP A 109 20.45 -2.72 28.64
CA TRP A 109 21.43 -3.55 29.34
C TRP A 109 22.65 -3.82 28.44
N ASN A 110 23.86 -3.63 28.98
CA ASN A 110 25.12 -3.81 28.24
C ASN A 110 25.61 -5.27 28.13
N GLU A 111 24.73 -6.24 28.39
CA GLU A 111 25.03 -7.67 28.53
C GLU A 111 26.07 -8.03 29.61
N ASP A 112 26.39 -7.10 30.53
CA ASP A 112 27.39 -7.31 31.59
C ASP A 112 26.92 -6.78 32.95
N ASP A 113 27.31 -5.58 33.38
CA ASP A 113 27.11 -5.01 34.72
C ASP A 113 26.03 -3.91 34.80
N SER A 114 25.66 -3.31 33.67
CA SER A 114 25.01 -1.99 33.63
C SER A 114 23.61 -2.03 33.04
N ILE A 115 22.63 -1.53 33.80
CA ILE A 115 21.25 -1.30 33.37
C ILE A 115 20.89 0.18 33.51
N LEU A 116 20.31 0.74 32.47
CA LEU A 116 19.51 1.98 32.52
C LEU A 116 18.03 1.60 32.39
N LEU A 117 17.17 2.23 33.20
CA LEU A 117 15.71 2.10 33.15
C LEU A 117 15.06 3.48 33.18
N GLU A 118 14.25 3.74 32.16
CA GLU A 118 13.46 4.94 31.96
C GLU A 118 11.97 4.57 32.02
N LEU A 119 11.17 5.46 32.60
CA LEU A 119 9.72 5.33 32.75
C LEU A 119 9.03 6.64 32.37
N ASN A 120 7.87 6.53 31.74
CA ASN A 120 6.99 7.66 31.50
C ASN A 120 6.46 8.27 32.81
N GLU A 121 6.32 9.61 32.85
CA GLU A 121 5.87 10.39 34.01
C GLU A 121 4.54 9.90 34.61
N LYS A 122 3.68 9.22 33.84
CA LYS A 122 2.43 8.61 34.32
C LYS A 122 2.62 7.60 35.46
N TYR A 123 3.84 7.08 35.66
CA TYR A 123 4.21 6.17 36.76
C TYR A 123 4.70 6.86 38.03
N ALA A 124 4.74 8.20 38.08
CA ALA A 124 5.16 8.94 39.27
C ALA A 124 4.30 8.56 40.50
N ASN A 125 4.96 8.41 41.66
CA ASN A 125 4.39 7.94 42.94
C ASN A 125 3.78 6.51 42.90
N GLN A 126 3.98 5.76 41.82
CA GLN A 126 3.40 4.42 41.60
C GLN A 126 4.45 3.33 41.38
N THR A 127 5.74 3.61 41.52
CA THR A 127 6.78 2.56 41.42
C THR A 127 7.13 1.99 42.79
N CYS A 128 7.65 0.76 42.82
CA CYS A 128 8.41 0.25 43.97
C CYS A 128 9.50 -0.74 43.54
N GLY A 129 10.52 -0.93 44.39
CA GLY A 129 11.73 -1.70 44.09
C GLY A 129 13.01 -0.93 44.45
N LEU A 130 14.17 -1.44 44.02
CA LEU A 130 15.47 -0.79 44.22
C LEU A 130 15.56 0.62 43.58
N CYS A 131 14.74 0.91 42.59
CA CYS A 131 14.70 2.21 41.90
C CYS A 131 13.95 3.33 42.63
N GLY A 132 13.25 3.07 43.75
CA GLY A 132 12.42 4.06 44.45
C GLY A 132 10.97 4.14 43.94
N ASP A 133 10.25 5.17 44.38
CA ASP A 133 8.82 5.43 44.14
C ASP A 133 8.54 6.55 43.11
N PHE A 134 9.59 7.20 42.57
CA PHE A 134 9.50 8.19 41.49
C PHE A 134 8.58 9.36 41.87
N ASN A 135 8.94 10.04 42.96
CA ASN A 135 8.13 11.07 43.62
C ASN A 135 8.66 12.51 43.41
N GLY A 136 9.90 12.66 42.91
CA GLY A 136 10.59 13.93 42.65
C GLY A 136 11.49 14.44 43.79
N PHE A 137 11.66 13.70 44.89
CA PHE A 137 12.35 14.14 46.12
C PHE A 137 13.53 13.21 46.49
N PRO A 138 14.79 13.55 46.15
CA PRO A 138 15.94 12.64 46.17
C PRO A 138 16.32 11.89 47.47
N THR A 139 15.67 12.15 48.61
CA THR A 139 16.09 11.60 49.92
C THR A 139 14.97 11.45 50.96
N TYR A 140 13.69 11.62 50.60
CA TYR A 140 12.63 11.84 51.60
C TYR A 140 11.81 10.60 51.98
N ASN A 141 11.58 9.65 51.06
CA ASN A 141 10.68 8.51 51.30
C ASN A 141 11.40 7.15 51.17
N GLU A 142 12.27 7.03 50.18
CA GLU A 142 12.93 5.79 49.71
C GLU A 142 13.65 5.04 50.85
N PHE A 143 14.37 5.78 51.70
CA PHE A 143 15.10 5.25 52.85
C PHE A 143 14.36 5.40 54.19
N TYR A 144 13.04 5.64 54.20
CA TYR A 144 12.25 5.82 55.42
C TYR A 144 11.04 4.89 55.49
N SER A 145 11.12 3.85 56.32
CA SER A 145 9.96 3.01 56.65
C SER A 145 9.40 3.41 58.01
N ASN A 146 8.12 3.79 58.06
CA ASN A 146 7.43 4.21 59.30
C ASN A 146 8.20 5.32 60.07
N ASN A 147 8.75 6.31 59.35
CA ASN A 147 9.62 7.38 59.86
C ASN A 147 10.97 6.91 60.46
N ILE A 148 11.37 5.66 60.26
CA ILE A 148 12.69 5.14 60.66
C ILE A 148 13.60 5.14 59.43
N LYS A 149 14.75 5.84 59.53
CA LYS A 149 15.77 5.84 58.47
C LYS A 149 16.45 4.47 58.39
N MET A 150 16.42 3.87 57.21
CA MET A 150 17.06 2.60 56.88
C MET A 150 18.46 2.81 56.29
N THR A 151 19.32 1.79 56.36
CA THR A 151 20.58 1.74 55.60
C THR A 151 20.32 1.21 54.18
N ALA A 152 21.23 1.48 53.24
CA ALA A 152 21.16 0.92 51.88
C ALA A 152 21.05 -0.61 51.85
N VAL A 153 21.72 -1.31 52.78
CA VAL A 153 21.61 -2.77 52.93
C VAL A 153 20.23 -3.22 53.42
N GLN A 154 19.64 -2.48 54.38
CA GLN A 154 18.28 -2.77 54.85
C GLN A 154 17.24 -2.50 53.75
N PHE A 155 17.42 -1.43 52.98
CA PHE A 155 16.57 -1.09 51.83
C PHE A 155 16.68 -2.16 50.74
N GLY A 156 17.89 -2.54 50.35
CA GLY A 156 18.11 -3.55 49.31
C GLY A 156 17.59 -4.94 49.68
N ASN A 157 17.82 -5.40 50.92
CA ASN A 157 17.27 -6.68 51.39
C ASN A 157 15.72 -6.67 51.45
N MET A 158 15.07 -5.51 51.62
CA MET A 158 13.61 -5.40 51.57
C MET A 158 13.03 -5.65 50.17
N GLN A 159 13.80 -5.42 49.10
CA GLN A 159 13.36 -5.62 47.71
C GLN A 159 13.55 -7.07 47.20
N LYS A 160 13.85 -8.01 48.09
CA LYS A 160 14.17 -9.41 47.77
C LYS A 160 12.92 -10.21 47.41
N MET A 161 13.02 -11.03 46.36
CA MET A 161 11.97 -11.95 45.92
C MET A 161 12.57 -13.32 45.58
N ASP A 162 12.65 -14.19 46.59
CA ASP A 162 13.07 -15.59 46.43
C ASP A 162 12.02 -16.39 45.61
N GLY A 163 12.50 -17.30 44.76
CA GLY A 163 11.63 -18.22 44.01
C GLY A 163 11.03 -19.32 44.89
N PRO A 164 9.95 -20.01 44.45
CA PRO A 164 9.20 -20.97 45.29
C PRO A 164 9.97 -22.24 45.70
N THR A 165 11.16 -22.46 45.13
CA THR A 165 12.09 -23.54 45.50
C THR A 165 13.47 -23.02 45.88
N GLU A 166 13.61 -21.70 46.06
CA GLU A 166 14.84 -21.02 46.40
C GLU A 166 14.75 -20.48 47.83
N HIS A 167 15.87 -20.53 48.55
CA HIS A 167 16.05 -19.77 49.77
C HIS A 167 17.44 -19.17 49.71
N CYS A 168 17.51 -17.86 49.47
CA CYS A 168 18.76 -17.12 49.48
C CYS A 168 18.98 -16.54 50.89
N GLU A 169 20.22 -16.33 51.30
CA GLU A 169 20.52 -15.60 52.56
C GLU A 169 20.56 -14.08 52.29
N ASP A 170 20.21 -13.26 53.27
CA ASP A 170 20.28 -11.80 53.15
C ASP A 170 21.73 -11.32 53.23
N PHE A 171 22.08 -10.23 52.53
CA PHE A 171 23.41 -9.65 52.69
C PHE A 171 23.55 -9.05 54.10
N THR A 172 24.47 -9.59 54.89
CA THR A 172 24.77 -9.11 56.24
C THR A 172 26.09 -8.34 56.27
N SER A 173 26.01 -7.05 56.61
CA SER A 173 27.18 -6.17 56.77
C SER A 173 28.09 -6.67 57.89
N THR A 174 29.14 -7.40 57.53
CA THR A 174 30.00 -8.18 58.44
C THR A 174 31.50 -7.87 58.33
N GLN A 175 31.86 -6.84 57.57
CA GLN A 175 33.19 -6.23 57.55
C GLN A 175 33.08 -4.72 57.83
N PRO A 176 34.05 -4.11 58.55
CA PRO A 176 34.25 -2.67 58.48
C PRO A 176 34.82 -2.31 57.10
N ASP A 177 34.27 -1.27 56.47
CA ASP A 177 34.85 -0.73 55.24
C ASP A 177 36.19 -0.05 55.54
N ASN A 178 37.29 -0.80 55.38
CA ASN A 178 38.68 -0.31 55.46
C ASN A 178 38.93 0.90 54.53
N CYS A 179 38.11 1.06 53.49
CA CYS A 179 38.12 2.21 52.60
C CYS A 179 37.88 3.51 53.36
N THR A 180 36.84 3.58 54.20
CA THR A 180 36.47 4.79 54.95
C THR A 180 37.57 5.28 55.90
N ASP A 181 38.21 4.39 56.66
CA ASP A 181 39.22 4.78 57.66
C ASP A 181 40.58 5.17 57.03
N ASN A 182 40.97 4.54 55.91
CA ASN A 182 42.16 4.97 55.15
C ASN A 182 41.90 6.24 54.30
N PHE A 183 40.63 6.58 54.02
CA PHE A 183 40.27 7.67 53.13
C PHE A 183 40.80 9.03 53.62
N LEU A 184 40.49 9.38 54.87
CA LEU A 184 40.90 10.65 55.50
C LEU A 184 42.43 10.81 55.61
N LEU A 185 43.18 9.70 55.61
CA LEU A 185 44.64 9.72 55.59
C LEU A 185 45.18 10.02 54.17
N ASN A 186 44.73 9.30 53.15
CA ASN A 186 45.25 9.47 51.79
C ASN A 186 44.80 10.78 51.12
N PHE A 187 43.56 11.23 51.37
CA PHE A 187 43.00 12.46 50.78
C PHE A 187 43.82 13.72 51.13
N LEU A 188 44.53 13.70 52.27
CA LEU A 188 45.38 14.81 52.71
C LEU A 188 46.79 14.84 52.08
N PHE A 189 47.24 13.75 51.43
CA PHE A 189 48.64 13.63 50.97
C PHE A 189 48.89 13.79 49.47
N SER A 190 47.94 13.53 48.55
CA SER A 190 48.00 14.08 47.18
C SER A 190 46.65 14.20 46.46
N PRO A 191 45.84 15.24 46.76
CA PRO A 191 44.62 15.57 46.00
C PRO A 191 44.88 16.12 44.58
N LYS A 192 46.07 15.89 44.00
CA LYS A 192 46.40 16.22 42.60
C LYS A 192 46.70 14.99 41.73
N ASP A 193 46.79 13.82 42.33
CA ASP A 193 47.11 12.56 41.65
C ASP A 193 45.94 11.55 41.65
N ASP A 194 44.81 11.85 42.31
CA ASP A 194 43.60 11.01 42.21
C ASP A 194 43.09 10.93 40.77
N ILE A 195 42.97 9.71 40.25
CA ILE A 195 42.46 9.42 38.91
C ILE A 195 40.95 9.64 38.79
N CYS A 196 40.19 9.47 39.87
CA CYS A 196 38.74 9.66 39.87
C CYS A 196 38.39 11.13 39.66
N GLN A 197 38.82 12.01 40.56
CA GLN A 197 38.62 13.46 40.42
C GLN A 197 39.21 13.99 39.10
N LYS A 198 40.45 13.61 38.77
CA LYS A 198 41.16 14.13 37.58
C LYS A 198 40.54 13.73 36.24
N THR A 199 39.92 12.55 36.15
CA THR A 199 39.22 12.11 34.94
C THR A 199 37.84 12.75 34.84
N LEU A 200 37.05 12.73 35.91
CA LEU A 200 35.68 13.24 35.91
C LEU A 200 35.60 14.77 35.78
N THR A 201 36.55 15.52 36.36
CA THR A 201 36.67 16.98 36.13
C THR A 201 37.59 17.33 34.95
N SER A 202 37.81 16.40 34.01
CA SER A 202 38.62 16.67 32.81
C SER A 202 37.85 17.44 31.74
N SER A 203 38.56 17.99 30.75
CA SER A 203 37.94 18.67 29.61
C SER A 203 37.04 17.77 28.75
N ALA A 204 37.05 16.45 28.95
CA ALA A 204 36.14 15.54 28.25
C ALA A 204 34.70 15.58 28.79
N PHE A 205 34.53 15.97 30.05
CA PHE A 205 33.25 16.09 30.75
C PHE A 205 32.91 17.55 31.10
N ALA A 206 33.53 18.54 30.44
CA ALA A 206 33.38 19.95 30.83
C ALA A 206 31.91 20.41 30.90
N GLU A 207 31.13 20.11 29.87
CA GLU A 207 29.69 20.38 29.79
C GLU A 207 28.87 19.53 30.78
N CYS A 208 29.28 18.28 31.01
CA CYS A 208 28.63 17.37 31.96
C CYS A 208 28.63 17.89 33.40
N ASN A 209 29.71 18.56 33.80
CA ASN A 209 29.86 19.12 35.14
C ASN A 209 28.93 20.33 35.40
N ASP A 210 28.33 20.92 34.36
CA ASP A 210 27.29 21.96 34.46
C ASP A 210 25.86 21.37 34.50
N LEU A 211 25.69 20.08 34.17
CA LEU A 211 24.39 19.39 34.03
C LEU A 211 24.13 18.31 35.10
N VAL A 212 25.18 17.62 35.56
CA VAL A 212 25.10 16.49 36.50
C VAL A 212 26.16 16.68 37.60
N ASP A 213 25.73 16.61 38.87
CA ASP A 213 26.68 16.70 40.00
C ASP A 213 27.68 15.54 39.96
N VAL A 214 28.95 15.91 39.76
CA VAL A 214 30.09 15.00 39.68
C VAL A 214 30.51 14.44 41.04
N GLY A 215 30.06 15.06 42.15
CA GLY A 215 30.51 14.74 43.51
C GLY A 215 30.25 13.30 43.92
N GLU A 216 29.03 12.79 43.70
CA GLU A 216 28.69 11.40 44.06
C GLU A 216 29.38 10.38 43.16
N TYR A 217 29.61 10.69 41.88
CA TYR A 217 30.35 9.83 40.95
C TYR A 217 31.85 9.76 41.27
N ILE A 218 32.45 10.84 41.80
CA ILE A 218 33.82 10.81 42.33
C ILE A 218 33.89 9.86 43.54
N MET A 219 32.92 9.93 44.46
CA MET A 219 32.87 9.03 45.63
C MET A 219 32.67 7.56 45.24
N ALA A 220 31.76 7.27 44.29
CA ALA A 220 31.55 5.91 43.77
C ALA A 220 32.81 5.35 43.08
N CYS A 221 33.51 6.16 42.27
CA CYS A 221 34.77 5.78 41.64
C CYS A 221 35.88 5.49 42.67
N GLN A 222 35.91 6.25 43.77
CA GLN A 222 36.90 6.06 44.83
C GLN A 222 36.62 4.79 45.66
N ASP A 223 35.36 4.41 45.82
CA ASP A 223 34.96 3.11 46.37
C ASP A 223 35.32 1.94 45.42
N ASP A 224 35.03 2.07 44.11
CA ASP A 224 35.44 1.10 43.08
C ASP A 224 36.97 0.88 43.11
N LEU A 225 37.74 1.97 43.15
CA LEU A 225 39.20 1.92 43.19
C LEU A 225 39.71 1.25 44.48
N CYS A 226 39.15 1.60 45.64
CA CYS A 226 39.55 1.04 46.92
C CYS A 226 39.21 -0.46 47.07
N ARG A 227 38.10 -0.91 46.48
CA ARG A 227 37.64 -2.31 46.51
C ARG A 227 38.28 -3.18 45.41
N SER A 228 39.08 -2.60 44.52
CA SER A 228 39.77 -3.31 43.42
C SER A 228 41.17 -3.83 43.79
N GLU A 229 41.60 -4.92 43.15
CA GLU A 229 42.97 -5.43 43.24
C GLU A 229 43.92 -4.61 42.34
N GLU A 230 45.16 -4.35 42.76
CA GLU A 230 46.15 -3.54 42.01
C GLU A 230 46.33 -3.93 40.53
N SER A 231 46.10 -5.20 40.17
CA SER A 231 46.17 -5.72 38.81
C SER A 231 44.96 -5.36 37.92
N LYS A 232 43.82 -5.00 38.53
CA LYS A 232 42.53 -4.67 37.89
C LYS A 232 42.05 -3.23 38.14
N ASN A 233 42.75 -2.40 38.93
CA ASN A 233 42.40 -1.00 39.23
C ASN A 233 41.88 -0.19 38.02
N ALA A 234 42.53 -0.34 36.86
CA ALA A 234 42.19 0.39 35.63
C ALA A 234 40.96 -0.14 34.88
N SER A 235 40.24 -1.12 35.44
CA SER A 235 38.99 -1.67 34.91
C SER A 235 37.78 -1.26 35.77
N CYS A 236 37.86 -1.39 37.10
CA CYS A 236 36.70 -1.16 37.98
C CYS A 236 36.19 0.29 37.95
N ILE A 237 37.10 1.27 37.85
CA ILE A 237 36.73 2.70 37.72
C ILE A 237 36.10 3.03 36.35
N CYS A 238 36.23 2.16 35.34
CA CYS A 238 35.70 2.42 34.00
C CYS A 238 34.18 2.47 33.96
N ASP A 239 33.52 1.77 34.87
CA ASP A 239 32.08 1.55 34.81
C ASP A 239 31.35 2.74 35.43
N THR A 240 31.90 3.33 36.50
CA THR A 240 31.47 4.63 37.05
C THR A 240 31.82 5.80 36.11
N PHE A 241 32.97 5.79 35.42
CA PHE A 241 33.26 6.78 34.37
C PHE A 241 32.29 6.66 33.18
N ALA A 242 31.92 5.44 32.78
CA ALA A 242 30.92 5.20 31.74
C ALA A 242 29.52 5.64 32.19
N GLU A 243 29.14 5.40 33.45
CA GLU A 243 27.87 5.86 33.97
C GLU A 243 27.78 7.40 33.99
N TYR A 244 28.81 8.10 34.44
CA TYR A 244 28.80 9.57 34.40
C TYR A 244 28.69 10.10 32.95
N SER A 245 29.33 9.43 31.99
CA SER A 245 29.18 9.71 30.55
C SER A 245 27.72 9.54 30.08
N ARG A 246 27.09 8.39 30.38
CA ARG A 246 25.68 8.14 30.04
C ARG A 246 24.72 9.14 30.68
N GLN A 247 24.91 9.42 31.97
CA GLN A 247 24.05 10.33 32.73
C GLN A 247 24.17 11.78 32.23
N CYS A 248 25.37 12.20 31.79
CA CYS A 248 25.57 13.45 31.07
C CYS A 248 24.83 13.49 29.73
N ALA A 249 24.94 12.43 28.92
CA ALA A 249 24.26 12.35 27.63
C ALA A 249 22.73 12.37 27.76
N HIS A 250 22.20 11.64 28.75
CA HIS A 250 20.78 11.63 29.11
C HIS A 250 20.28 12.99 29.63
N ALA A 251 21.13 13.74 30.35
CA ALA A 251 20.87 15.12 30.76
C ALA A 251 21.02 16.17 29.63
N GLY A 252 21.29 15.74 28.38
CA GLY A 252 21.39 16.60 27.20
C GLY A 252 22.79 17.14 26.88
N GLY A 253 23.83 16.72 27.61
CA GLY A 253 25.22 17.08 27.33
C GLY A 253 25.88 16.20 26.27
N SER A 254 27.03 16.62 25.74
CA SER A 254 27.81 15.89 24.73
C SER A 254 29.19 15.48 25.28
N PRO A 255 29.29 14.39 26.07
CA PRO A 255 30.57 13.92 26.60
C PRO A 255 31.55 13.58 25.47
N LEU A 256 32.78 14.10 25.58
CA LEU A 256 33.85 13.79 24.63
C LEU A 256 34.51 12.46 24.99
N ASN A 257 35.17 11.84 24.00
CA ASN A 257 35.89 10.57 24.17
C ASN A 257 37.00 10.64 25.23
N TRP A 258 36.68 10.24 26.47
CA TRP A 258 37.61 10.18 27.61
C TRP A 258 38.43 8.88 27.63
N ARG A 259 37.94 7.81 26.99
CA ARG A 259 38.66 6.54 26.85
C ARG A 259 39.92 6.70 25.99
N THR A 260 40.99 6.02 26.37
CA THR A 260 42.26 6.03 25.63
C THR A 260 42.86 4.63 25.55
N SER A 261 43.94 4.45 24.76
CA SER A 261 44.69 3.20 24.70
C SER A 261 45.33 2.76 26.03
N LYS A 262 45.25 3.57 27.08
CA LYS A 262 45.73 3.28 28.44
C LYS A 262 44.65 3.37 29.52
N LEU A 263 43.45 3.86 29.19
CA LEU A 263 42.35 4.06 30.14
C LEU A 263 41.06 3.56 29.50
N CYS A 264 40.53 2.46 30.02
CA CYS A 264 39.25 1.87 29.61
C CYS A 264 39.08 1.64 28.09
N PRO A 265 40.08 1.11 27.34
CA PRO A 265 39.98 0.96 25.89
C PRO A 265 38.90 -0.06 25.47
N LYS A 266 37.88 0.41 24.73
CA LYS A 266 36.90 -0.46 24.06
C LYS A 266 37.41 -0.90 22.68
N LYS A 267 36.94 -2.05 22.20
CA LYS A 267 37.13 -2.54 20.83
C LYS A 267 35.77 -2.64 20.16
N CYS A 268 35.69 -2.22 18.91
CA CYS A 268 34.47 -2.34 18.10
C CYS A 268 34.58 -3.50 17.09
N PRO A 269 33.43 -4.04 16.63
CA PRO A 269 33.40 -4.94 15.48
C PRO A 269 33.69 -4.19 14.17
N TYR A 270 34.02 -4.94 13.12
CA TYR A 270 34.35 -4.42 11.79
C TYR A 270 35.43 -3.32 11.83
N ASN A 271 35.21 -2.22 11.12
CA ASN A 271 36.00 -0.99 11.10
C ASN A 271 35.30 0.18 11.83
N MET A 272 34.29 -0.12 12.66
CA MET A 272 33.55 0.88 13.45
C MET A 272 34.47 1.52 14.50
N GLN A 273 34.14 2.74 14.93
CA GLN A 273 34.88 3.47 15.94
C GLN A 273 34.00 3.75 17.15
N TYR A 274 34.58 3.59 18.34
CA TYR A 274 33.87 3.83 19.59
C TYR A 274 33.75 5.33 19.87
N GLN A 275 32.56 5.78 20.29
CA GLN A 275 32.28 7.16 20.68
C GLN A 275 31.43 7.17 21.96
N GLU A 276 31.61 8.18 22.81
CA GLU A 276 30.83 8.37 24.05
C GLU A 276 29.45 9.01 23.80
N CYS A 277 29.33 9.80 22.74
CA CYS A 277 28.10 10.49 22.34
C CYS A 277 27.99 10.50 20.81
N SER A 278 27.13 9.62 20.28
CA SER A 278 26.70 9.64 18.88
C SER A 278 25.24 9.18 18.78
N SER A 279 24.59 9.42 17.63
CA SER A 279 23.21 9.00 17.38
C SER A 279 23.07 7.47 17.52
N PRO A 280 22.13 6.95 18.33
CA PRO A 280 21.79 5.52 18.35
C PRO A 280 21.28 5.02 17.00
N CYS A 281 20.58 5.88 16.25
CA CYS A 281 20.13 5.60 14.90
C CYS A 281 21.33 5.55 13.94
N ALA A 282 21.82 4.34 13.66
CA ALA A 282 22.87 4.14 12.67
C ALA A 282 22.35 4.38 11.24
N ASP A 283 23.09 5.18 10.47
CA ASP A 283 22.88 5.36 9.04
C ASP A 283 23.36 4.12 8.27
N THR A 284 22.57 3.64 7.31
CA THR A 284 22.86 2.40 6.57
C THR A 284 22.77 2.56 5.06
N CYS A 285 23.16 1.54 4.29
CA CYS A 285 23.01 1.57 2.83
C CYS A 285 21.54 1.59 2.39
N THR A 286 20.62 0.97 3.14
CA THR A 286 19.17 1.10 2.85
C THR A 286 18.59 2.43 3.33
N ASN A 287 19.04 2.98 4.47
CA ASN A 287 18.55 4.25 5.01
C ASN A 287 19.72 5.18 5.46
N PRO A 288 20.30 5.98 4.55
CA PRO A 288 21.56 6.70 4.77
C PRO A 288 21.45 7.99 5.59
N ASP A 289 20.23 8.47 5.85
CA ASP A 289 19.93 9.73 6.55
C ASP A 289 19.13 9.49 7.85
N ARG A 290 19.18 8.26 8.41
CA ARG A 290 18.41 7.86 9.60
C ARG A 290 18.76 8.71 10.82
N SER A 291 20.03 9.06 11.00
CA SER A 291 20.52 9.80 12.18
C SER A 291 20.05 11.25 12.23
N GLN A 292 19.66 11.84 11.10
CA GLN A 292 19.13 13.22 11.03
C GLN A 292 17.81 13.39 11.79
N PHE A 293 17.00 12.33 11.89
CA PHE A 293 15.66 12.35 12.49
C PHE A 293 15.56 11.46 13.75
N CYS A 294 16.69 11.05 14.33
CA CYS A 294 16.70 10.21 15.52
C CYS A 294 16.02 10.91 16.71
N GLU A 295 15.27 10.15 17.52
CA GLU A 295 14.43 10.69 18.61
C GLU A 295 15.09 10.61 19.98
N GLU A 296 16.08 9.73 20.09
CA GLU A 296 16.80 9.43 21.32
C GLU A 296 17.99 10.40 21.49
N HIS A 297 18.36 10.66 22.75
CA HIS A 297 19.61 11.36 23.06
C HIS A 297 20.82 10.57 22.52
N CYS A 298 21.99 11.23 22.43
CA CYS A 298 23.20 10.51 22.02
C CYS A 298 23.55 9.41 23.03
N MET A 299 24.18 8.34 22.56
CA MET A 299 24.61 7.22 23.40
C MET A 299 26.07 6.86 23.15
N ASP A 300 26.64 6.09 24.08
CA ASP A 300 27.95 5.48 23.90
C ASP A 300 27.84 4.17 23.11
N GLY A 301 28.86 3.85 22.31
CA GLY A 301 28.81 2.67 21.44
C GLY A 301 29.78 2.70 20.27
N CYS A 302 29.57 1.77 19.34
CA CYS A 302 30.37 1.62 18.12
C CYS A 302 29.60 2.12 16.90
N PHE A 303 30.18 3.10 16.20
CA PHE A 303 29.53 3.83 15.11
C PHE A 303 30.42 3.92 13.86
N CYS A 304 29.84 4.22 12.70
CA CYS A 304 30.62 4.44 11.49
C CYS A 304 31.38 5.79 11.53
N PRO A 305 32.64 5.82 11.04
CA PRO A 305 33.48 7.02 11.14
C PRO A 305 33.02 8.12 10.19
N LYS A 306 32.67 9.29 10.75
CA LYS A 306 32.35 10.50 9.98
C LYS A 306 33.64 11.10 9.39
N GLY A 307 33.96 10.73 8.16
CA GLY A 307 35.18 11.13 7.47
C GLY A 307 35.17 12.60 7.04
N LYS A 308 36.34 13.26 7.05
CA LYS A 308 36.48 14.68 6.64
C LYS A 308 36.18 14.98 5.16
N PHE A 309 36.04 13.95 4.33
CA PHE A 309 35.81 14.09 2.88
C PHE A 309 34.77 13.09 2.32
N LEU A 310 34.35 12.09 3.10
CA LEU A 310 33.42 11.04 2.71
C LEU A 310 32.57 10.63 3.93
N TRP A 311 31.26 10.55 3.73
CA TRP A 311 30.32 9.96 4.68
C TRP A 311 30.42 8.43 4.60
N THR A 312 30.41 7.74 5.74
CA THR A 312 30.36 6.27 5.77
C THR A 312 29.14 5.80 6.53
N VAL A 313 28.48 4.79 5.96
CA VAL A 313 27.25 4.17 6.46
C VAL A 313 27.49 2.69 6.70
N PHE A 314 26.67 2.06 7.53
CA PHE A 314 26.75 0.62 7.75
C PHE A 314 26.13 -0.14 6.56
N ASP A 315 26.89 -1.07 5.99
CA ASP A 315 26.43 -1.96 4.93
C ASP A 315 25.52 -3.05 5.51
N ASP A 316 24.25 -2.72 5.70
CA ASP A 316 23.19 -3.63 6.12
C ASP A 316 22.80 -4.66 5.03
N ILE A 317 23.23 -4.45 3.79
CA ILE A 317 22.91 -5.30 2.64
C ILE A 317 23.85 -6.52 2.58
N ASN A 318 25.16 -6.32 2.72
CA ASN A 318 26.16 -7.41 2.70
C ASN A 318 26.83 -7.67 4.06
N ASN A 319 26.50 -6.86 5.08
CA ASN A 319 27.05 -6.96 6.45
C ASN A 319 28.59 -6.87 6.50
N SER A 320 29.19 -6.06 5.62
CA SER A 320 30.66 -5.91 5.51
C SER A 320 31.29 -4.94 6.52
N GLY A 321 30.49 -4.08 7.16
CA GLY A 321 30.94 -3.05 8.09
C GLY A 321 30.56 -1.64 7.60
N CYS A 322 31.40 -0.64 7.86
CA CYS A 322 31.17 0.73 7.40
C CYS A 322 31.86 0.97 6.05
N ILE A 323 31.08 1.39 5.05
CA ILE A 323 31.58 1.71 3.70
C ILE A 323 31.18 3.13 3.29
N PRO A 324 31.89 3.77 2.32
CA PRO A 324 31.43 5.02 1.72
C PRO A 324 30.04 4.83 1.08
N GLN A 325 29.15 5.81 1.23
CA GLN A 325 27.80 5.75 0.68
C GLN A 325 27.77 5.45 -0.84
N GLN A 326 28.79 5.93 -1.58
CA GLN A 326 28.93 5.72 -3.03
C GLN A 326 29.24 4.26 -3.42
N GLU A 327 29.70 3.44 -2.47
CA GLU A 327 30.00 2.01 -2.63
C GLU A 327 28.80 1.11 -2.26
N CYS A 328 27.72 1.67 -1.69
CA CYS A 328 26.51 0.91 -1.36
C CYS A 328 25.93 0.20 -2.59
N SER A 329 25.52 -1.05 -2.38
CA SER A 329 24.82 -1.87 -3.36
C SER A 329 23.33 -1.53 -3.39
N CYS A 330 22.67 -1.79 -4.51
CA CYS A 330 21.24 -1.60 -4.70
C CYS A 330 20.52 -2.95 -4.72
N ILE A 331 19.25 -2.99 -4.33
CA ILE A 331 18.40 -4.19 -4.39
C ILE A 331 17.33 -4.00 -5.47
N TYR A 332 17.04 -5.05 -6.23
CA TYR A 332 15.92 -5.11 -7.17
C TYR A 332 15.43 -6.55 -7.40
N ASN A 333 14.13 -6.80 -7.30
CA ASN A 333 13.50 -8.12 -7.39
C ASN A 333 14.22 -9.16 -6.51
N GLY A 334 14.53 -8.77 -5.27
CA GLY A 334 15.27 -9.58 -4.28
C GLY A 334 16.74 -9.90 -4.62
N ASN A 335 17.32 -9.32 -5.68
CA ASN A 335 18.72 -9.51 -6.07
C ASN A 335 19.57 -8.28 -5.70
N THR A 336 20.81 -8.51 -5.28
CA THR A 336 21.78 -7.45 -4.91
C THR A 336 22.69 -7.09 -6.09
N TYR A 337 22.82 -5.80 -6.37
CA TYR A 337 23.58 -5.23 -7.48
C TYR A 337 24.63 -4.25 -6.95
N THR A 338 25.90 -4.45 -7.30
CA THR A 338 26.98 -3.53 -6.86
C THR A 338 26.95 -2.21 -7.63
N THR A 339 27.49 -1.15 -7.02
CA THR A 339 27.60 0.19 -7.64
C THR A 339 28.25 0.10 -9.04
N GLY A 340 27.68 0.78 -10.03
CA GLY A 340 28.07 0.74 -11.44
C GLY A 340 27.54 -0.46 -12.25
N THR A 341 26.84 -1.43 -11.65
CA THR A 341 26.12 -2.48 -12.40
C THR A 341 24.72 -2.02 -12.81
N SER A 342 24.19 -2.60 -13.89
CA SER A 342 22.91 -2.21 -14.48
C SER A 342 22.02 -3.41 -14.80
N PHE A 343 20.70 -3.21 -14.76
CA PHE A 343 19.72 -4.09 -15.38
C PHE A 343 18.90 -3.32 -16.43
N SER A 344 18.25 -4.04 -17.34
CA SER A 344 17.37 -3.45 -18.35
C SER A 344 16.14 -4.32 -18.58
N GLU A 345 14.96 -3.72 -18.53
CA GLU A 345 13.69 -4.36 -18.91
C GLU A 345 13.24 -3.92 -20.33
N GLN A 346 11.99 -4.19 -20.70
CA GLN A 346 11.46 -3.83 -22.03
C GLN A 346 11.37 -2.31 -22.29
N CYS A 347 11.35 -1.48 -21.24
CA CYS A 347 11.15 -0.03 -21.37
C CYS A 347 12.15 0.85 -20.59
N HIS A 348 12.88 0.31 -19.62
CA HIS A 348 13.80 1.11 -18.80
C HIS A 348 15.14 0.40 -18.60
N SER A 349 16.19 1.18 -18.35
CA SER A 349 17.51 0.66 -17.98
C SER A 349 18.01 1.40 -16.74
N CYS A 350 18.30 0.67 -15.67
CA CYS A 350 18.66 1.24 -14.37
C CYS A 350 20.08 0.84 -13.99
N THR A 351 20.87 1.81 -13.55
CA THR A 351 22.25 1.59 -13.07
C THR A 351 22.33 1.93 -11.59
N CYS A 352 22.91 1.04 -10.80
CA CYS A 352 23.12 1.25 -9.37
C CYS A 352 24.21 2.30 -9.14
N ASN A 353 23.96 3.28 -8.28
CA ASN A 353 24.86 4.38 -7.97
C ASN A 353 24.73 4.74 -6.48
N GLY A 354 25.59 4.16 -5.64
CA GLY A 354 25.63 4.46 -4.20
C GLY A 354 24.33 4.15 -3.45
N GLY A 355 23.81 2.93 -3.60
CA GLY A 355 22.56 2.48 -2.98
C GLY A 355 21.27 2.92 -3.69
N GLN A 356 21.34 3.84 -4.64
CA GLN A 356 20.19 4.33 -5.41
C GLN A 356 20.23 3.91 -6.88
N TRP A 357 19.07 3.70 -7.48
CA TRP A 357 18.89 3.39 -8.89
C TRP A 357 18.78 4.65 -9.75
N SER A 358 19.74 4.81 -10.67
CA SER A 358 19.67 5.80 -11.74
C SER A 358 19.01 5.15 -12.97
N CYS A 359 17.68 5.25 -13.07
CA CYS A 359 16.90 4.73 -14.20
C CYS A 359 16.83 5.72 -15.38
N GLN A 360 16.91 5.18 -16.59
CA GLN A 360 16.56 5.87 -17.83
C GLN A 360 15.36 5.16 -18.47
N ASP A 361 14.22 5.85 -18.50
CA ASP A 361 13.00 5.37 -19.13
C ASP A 361 12.98 5.62 -20.65
N THR A 362 12.26 4.75 -21.33
CA THR A 362 11.86 4.86 -22.73
C THR A 362 10.37 4.50 -22.84
N SER A 363 9.67 5.06 -23.80
CA SER A 363 8.21 4.90 -23.90
C SER A 363 7.79 3.44 -24.07
N CYS A 364 7.06 2.88 -23.10
CA CYS A 364 6.50 1.53 -23.21
C CYS A 364 5.41 1.43 -24.29
N PRO A 365 5.26 0.27 -24.95
CA PRO A 365 4.01 -0.12 -25.58
C PRO A 365 2.91 -0.41 -24.52
N GLY A 366 1.79 0.31 -24.56
CA GLY A 366 0.64 0.08 -23.68
C GLY A 366 -0.11 -1.21 -24.05
N THR A 367 -0.78 -1.85 -23.08
CA THR A 367 -1.65 -3.01 -23.34
C THR A 367 -2.95 -2.90 -22.56
N CYS A 368 -4.07 -2.96 -23.27
CA CYS A 368 -5.44 -3.00 -22.76
C CYS A 368 -6.03 -4.41 -22.93
N SER A 369 -6.95 -4.84 -22.06
CA SER A 369 -7.61 -6.16 -22.16
C SER A 369 -9.13 -6.12 -21.91
N VAL A 370 -9.81 -7.15 -22.39
CA VAL A 370 -11.15 -7.56 -21.94
C VAL A 370 -11.10 -9.06 -21.63
N GLU A 371 -11.18 -9.36 -20.33
CA GLU A 371 -11.05 -10.68 -19.70
C GLU A 371 -12.39 -11.09 -19.03
N GLY A 372 -12.63 -12.39 -18.85
CA GLY A 372 -13.92 -12.96 -18.41
C GLY A 372 -15.11 -12.77 -19.38
N GLY A 373 -15.18 -11.63 -20.05
CA GLY A 373 -16.39 -11.07 -20.67
C GLY A 373 -16.97 -9.87 -19.93
N SER A 374 -16.28 -9.37 -18.89
CA SER A 374 -16.66 -8.18 -18.13
C SER A 374 -15.50 -7.38 -17.51
N HIS A 375 -14.39 -8.04 -17.16
CA HIS A 375 -13.19 -7.40 -16.60
C HIS A 375 -12.42 -6.67 -17.70
N ILE A 376 -12.05 -5.41 -17.49
CA ILE A 376 -11.33 -4.56 -18.43
C ILE A 376 -10.05 -4.02 -17.77
N SER A 377 -8.96 -3.95 -18.54
CA SER A 377 -7.75 -3.20 -18.17
C SER A 377 -7.46 -2.10 -19.20
N THR A 378 -7.16 -0.89 -18.75
CA THR A 378 -6.75 0.23 -19.61
C THR A 378 -5.29 0.11 -20.04
N TYR A 379 -4.87 0.91 -21.03
CA TYR A 379 -3.46 0.98 -21.44
C TYR A 379 -2.53 1.40 -20.29
N ASP A 380 -3.06 2.14 -19.32
CA ASP A 380 -2.35 2.71 -18.18
C ASP A 380 -2.49 1.86 -16.89
N LYS A 381 -2.91 0.59 -17.04
CA LYS A 381 -3.11 -0.43 -15.99
C LYS A 381 -4.26 -0.18 -14.99
N LYS A 382 -5.26 0.65 -15.28
CA LYS A 382 -6.48 0.73 -14.46
C LYS A 382 -7.37 -0.48 -14.74
N HIS A 383 -7.71 -1.23 -13.69
CA HIS A 383 -8.59 -2.40 -13.78
C HIS A 383 -10.01 -2.04 -13.31
N TYR A 384 -11.03 -2.49 -14.04
CA TYR A 384 -12.44 -2.27 -13.69
C TYR A 384 -13.39 -3.25 -14.38
N ASP A 385 -14.62 -3.35 -13.89
CA ASP A 385 -15.62 -4.31 -14.39
C ASP A 385 -16.80 -3.61 -15.08
N HIS A 386 -17.28 -4.18 -16.18
CA HIS A 386 -18.46 -3.68 -16.91
C HIS A 386 -19.28 -4.79 -17.58
N HIS A 387 -20.46 -5.06 -17.02
CA HIS A 387 -21.41 -6.07 -17.52
C HIS A 387 -22.25 -5.57 -18.71
N GLY A 388 -21.57 -5.28 -19.83
CA GLY A 388 -22.20 -4.70 -21.02
C GLY A 388 -23.17 -5.64 -21.77
N ASP A 389 -24.31 -5.08 -22.20
CA ASP A 389 -25.19 -5.67 -23.23
C ASP A 389 -25.31 -4.74 -24.46
N CYS A 390 -24.16 -4.42 -25.05
CA CYS A 390 -24.06 -3.59 -26.25
C CYS A 390 -22.76 -3.87 -27.01
N THR A 391 -22.63 -3.29 -28.20
CA THR A 391 -21.31 -3.07 -28.78
C THR A 391 -20.75 -1.75 -28.25
N TYR A 392 -19.47 -1.73 -27.85
CA TYR A 392 -18.77 -0.59 -27.26
C TYR A 392 -17.52 -0.23 -28.08
N VAL A 393 -17.06 1.02 -27.98
CA VAL A 393 -15.74 1.42 -28.51
C VAL A 393 -14.67 1.03 -27.49
N LEU A 394 -13.91 -0.04 -27.76
CA LEU A 394 -12.82 -0.47 -26.90
C LEU A 394 -11.66 0.53 -26.96
N SER A 395 -11.21 0.87 -28.17
CA SER A 395 -10.20 1.90 -28.39
C SER A 395 -10.24 2.42 -29.82
N LYS A 396 -10.07 3.73 -30.01
CA LYS A 396 -9.80 4.36 -31.31
C LYS A 396 -8.73 5.43 -31.19
N HIS A 397 -8.14 5.80 -32.31
CA HIS A 397 -7.34 7.02 -32.41
C HIS A 397 -8.27 8.24 -32.52
N CYS A 398 -8.26 9.15 -31.54
CA CYS A 398 -9.32 10.16 -31.40
C CYS A 398 -9.32 11.24 -32.50
N LYS A 399 -8.15 11.49 -33.11
CA LYS A 399 -7.89 12.69 -33.92
C LYS A 399 -8.26 12.54 -35.40
N ASP A 400 -8.05 11.35 -35.96
CA ASP A 400 -8.30 11.04 -37.38
C ASP A 400 -8.95 9.67 -37.63
N GLU A 401 -9.20 8.89 -36.57
CA GLU A 401 -9.77 7.54 -36.63
C GLU A 401 -9.04 6.58 -37.59
N THR A 402 -7.71 6.71 -37.69
CA THR A 402 -6.79 5.76 -38.37
C THR A 402 -7.09 4.30 -38.06
N PHE A 403 -7.49 4.01 -36.82
CA PHE A 403 -8.09 2.74 -36.43
C PHE A 403 -9.23 2.92 -35.40
N SER A 404 -10.14 1.94 -35.37
CA SER A 404 -11.11 1.75 -34.29
C SER A 404 -11.30 0.27 -33.98
N ILE A 405 -11.28 -0.10 -32.70
CA ILE A 405 -11.53 -1.43 -32.16
C ILE A 405 -12.85 -1.39 -31.40
N LEU A 406 -13.78 -2.27 -31.77
CA LEU A 406 -15.09 -2.41 -31.16
C LEU A 406 -15.25 -3.81 -30.56
N VAL A 407 -15.87 -3.90 -29.39
CA VAL A 407 -16.22 -5.16 -28.72
C VAL A 407 -17.72 -5.25 -28.54
N GLU A 408 -18.29 -6.45 -28.72
CA GLU A 408 -19.68 -6.74 -28.41
C GLU A 408 -19.74 -7.61 -27.15
N LEU A 409 -20.16 -6.98 -26.05
CA LEU A 409 -20.48 -7.65 -24.80
C LEU A 409 -21.98 -7.97 -24.81
N ARG A 410 -22.33 -9.18 -24.41
CA ARG A 410 -23.72 -9.66 -24.31
C ARG A 410 -23.90 -10.50 -23.08
N LYS A 411 -25.05 -10.36 -22.42
CA LYS A 411 -25.54 -11.36 -21.47
C LYS A 411 -25.50 -12.75 -22.10
N CYS A 412 -24.97 -13.72 -21.38
CA CYS A 412 -24.79 -15.09 -21.85
C CYS A 412 -25.30 -16.17 -20.89
N GLY A 413 -25.53 -15.83 -19.61
CA GLY A 413 -26.21 -16.67 -18.64
C GLY A 413 -27.56 -16.12 -18.17
N LEU A 414 -27.94 -16.46 -16.94
CA LEU A 414 -29.23 -16.14 -16.32
C LEU A 414 -29.20 -14.82 -15.54
N THR A 415 -28.11 -14.50 -14.84
CA THR A 415 -27.95 -13.25 -14.07
C THR A 415 -27.63 -12.06 -14.98
N ASN A 416 -27.66 -10.84 -14.46
CA ASN A 416 -27.24 -9.66 -15.23
C ASN A 416 -25.71 -9.46 -15.22
N THR A 417 -24.98 -10.16 -14.35
CA THR A 417 -23.52 -10.18 -14.27
C THR A 417 -22.88 -11.23 -15.18
N GLU A 418 -23.62 -12.24 -15.64
CA GLU A 418 -23.14 -13.24 -16.61
C GLU A 418 -23.06 -12.66 -18.04
N THR A 419 -22.03 -11.87 -18.32
CA THR A 419 -21.75 -11.27 -19.64
C THR A 419 -20.52 -11.86 -20.30
N CYS A 420 -20.57 -12.01 -21.62
CA CYS A 420 -19.52 -12.60 -22.45
C CYS A 420 -19.18 -11.71 -23.64
N LEU A 421 -17.90 -11.68 -24.03
CA LEU A 421 -17.45 -11.16 -25.32
C LEU A 421 -17.95 -12.07 -26.47
N LYS A 422 -18.67 -11.51 -27.45
CA LYS A 422 -19.25 -12.25 -28.60
C LYS A 422 -18.71 -11.82 -29.96
N THR A 423 -18.33 -10.55 -30.12
CA THR A 423 -17.70 -10.01 -31.34
C THR A 423 -16.49 -9.16 -30.96
N VAL A 424 -15.40 -9.28 -31.73
CA VAL A 424 -14.34 -8.27 -31.82
C VAL A 424 -14.30 -7.77 -33.27
N ALA A 425 -14.32 -6.45 -33.48
CA ALA A 425 -14.21 -5.83 -34.80
C ALA A 425 -13.11 -4.77 -34.81
N PHE A 426 -12.21 -4.87 -35.78
CA PHE A 426 -11.10 -3.94 -35.99
C PHE A 426 -11.28 -3.28 -37.37
N ASN A 427 -11.51 -1.97 -37.37
CA ASN A 427 -11.65 -1.15 -38.57
C ASN A 427 -10.39 -0.29 -38.75
N MET A 428 -10.00 -0.06 -40.00
CA MET A 428 -8.86 0.77 -40.38
C MET A 428 -9.27 1.81 -41.43
N SER A 429 -8.68 3.00 -41.37
CA SER A 429 -9.01 4.14 -42.27
C SER A 429 -8.78 3.85 -43.76
N ASN A 430 -8.03 2.80 -44.10
CA ASN A 430 -7.84 2.31 -45.46
C ASN A 430 -9.02 1.48 -46.01
N GLY A 431 -10.13 1.41 -45.27
CA GLY A 431 -11.33 0.63 -45.64
C GLY A 431 -11.21 -0.87 -45.39
N GLN A 432 -10.19 -1.33 -44.65
CA GLN A 432 -10.09 -2.71 -44.22
C GLN A 432 -10.81 -2.92 -42.88
N THR A 433 -11.50 -4.05 -42.77
CA THR A 433 -12.19 -4.47 -41.54
C THR A 433 -11.92 -5.94 -41.28
N VAL A 434 -11.53 -6.28 -40.05
CA VAL A 434 -11.47 -7.65 -39.54
C VAL A 434 -12.55 -7.79 -38.46
N ARG A 435 -13.38 -8.82 -38.54
CA ARG A 435 -14.42 -9.09 -37.52
C ARG A 435 -14.43 -10.57 -37.16
N MET A 436 -14.15 -10.88 -35.90
CA MET A 436 -14.33 -12.22 -35.33
C MET A 436 -15.67 -12.25 -34.60
N GLN A 437 -16.51 -13.26 -34.85
CA GLN A 437 -17.75 -13.49 -34.11
C GLN A 437 -17.85 -14.91 -33.59
N ASN A 438 -18.28 -15.11 -32.34
CA ASN A 438 -18.71 -16.41 -31.82
C ASN A 438 -20.23 -16.54 -32.00
N LYS A 439 -20.68 -17.45 -32.87
CA LYS A 439 -22.11 -17.73 -33.13
C LYS A 439 -22.43 -19.21 -32.88
N HIS A 440 -23.28 -19.48 -31.90
CA HIS A 440 -23.70 -20.84 -31.51
C HIS A 440 -22.51 -21.80 -31.29
N GLY A 441 -21.45 -21.32 -30.61
CA GLY A 441 -20.22 -22.08 -30.37
C GLY A 441 -19.29 -22.22 -31.58
N LYS A 442 -19.66 -21.71 -32.76
CA LYS A 442 -18.79 -21.66 -33.94
C LYS A 442 -18.19 -20.26 -34.12
N GLN A 443 -16.88 -20.19 -34.21
CA GLN A 443 -16.17 -18.96 -34.53
C GLN A 443 -16.26 -18.66 -36.03
N LEU A 444 -16.44 -17.39 -36.38
CA LEU A 444 -16.53 -16.90 -37.75
C LEU A 444 -15.69 -15.64 -37.89
N LEU A 445 -14.49 -15.79 -38.44
CA LEU A 445 -13.64 -14.69 -38.86
C LEU A 445 -14.10 -14.18 -40.24
N LYS A 446 -14.19 -12.86 -40.38
CA LYS A 446 -14.46 -12.17 -41.65
C LYS A 446 -13.42 -11.07 -41.85
N ILE A 447 -12.88 -10.98 -43.06
CA ILE A 447 -11.90 -9.96 -43.47
C ILE A 447 -12.40 -9.29 -44.73
N TRP A 448 -12.39 -7.96 -44.75
CA TRP A 448 -12.76 -7.14 -45.91
C TRP A 448 -11.60 -6.22 -46.32
N GLY A 449 -11.43 -6.01 -47.62
CA GLY A 449 -10.41 -5.14 -48.21
C GLY A 449 -9.23 -5.87 -48.88
N ALA A 450 -8.35 -5.12 -49.56
CA ALA A 450 -7.54 -5.65 -50.68
C ALA A 450 -6.00 -5.77 -50.45
N LYS A 451 -5.48 -5.63 -49.22
CA LYS A 451 -4.05 -5.82 -48.90
C LYS A 451 -3.83 -6.92 -47.87
N LYS A 452 -2.71 -7.65 -47.97
CA LYS A 452 -2.27 -8.62 -46.94
C LYS A 452 -2.01 -7.88 -45.61
N LEU A 453 -2.88 -8.10 -44.63
CA LEU A 453 -2.67 -7.73 -43.23
C LEU A 453 -1.79 -8.79 -42.54
N GLY A 454 -1.11 -8.45 -41.44
CA GLY A 454 -0.34 -9.40 -40.63
C GLY A 454 -1.24 -10.31 -39.80
N PHE A 455 -1.97 -11.24 -40.42
CA PHE A 455 -2.86 -12.18 -39.76
C PHE A 455 -2.14 -13.51 -39.47
N ASN A 456 -2.09 -13.93 -38.21
CA ASN A 456 -1.49 -15.19 -37.79
C ASN A 456 -2.45 -15.95 -36.85
N GLN A 457 -2.50 -17.27 -36.96
CA GLN A 457 -3.14 -18.16 -36.00
C GLN A 457 -2.07 -19.15 -35.49
N PRO A 458 -1.36 -18.84 -34.38
CA PRO A 458 -0.26 -19.69 -33.89
C PRO A 458 -0.74 -20.99 -33.24
N SER A 459 -1.95 -21.01 -32.67
CA SER A 459 -2.55 -22.19 -32.06
C SER A 459 -4.06 -22.21 -32.27
N SER A 460 -4.71 -23.33 -31.93
CA SER A 460 -6.17 -23.42 -31.91
C SER A 460 -6.85 -22.50 -30.88
N PHE A 461 -6.11 -21.86 -29.97
CA PHE A 461 -6.65 -21.03 -28.88
C PHE A 461 -6.54 -19.52 -29.13
N PHE A 462 -5.68 -19.07 -30.06
CA PHE A 462 -5.39 -17.65 -30.26
C PHE A 462 -5.36 -17.24 -31.74
N ILE A 463 -5.92 -16.07 -32.06
CA ILE A 463 -5.75 -15.35 -33.32
C ILE A 463 -4.99 -14.05 -33.05
N ILE A 464 -4.04 -13.72 -33.92
CA ILE A 464 -3.15 -12.55 -33.77
C ILE A 464 -3.17 -11.71 -35.05
N ILE A 465 -3.28 -10.38 -34.86
CA ILE A 465 -3.40 -9.39 -35.93
C ILE A 465 -2.37 -8.29 -35.69
N GLN A 466 -1.31 -8.24 -36.50
CA GLN A 466 -0.34 -7.15 -36.49
C GLN A 466 -0.57 -6.18 -37.66
N THR A 467 -0.52 -4.89 -37.35
CA THR A 467 -0.45 -3.81 -38.34
C THR A 467 0.98 -3.30 -38.51
N ASN A 468 1.27 -2.70 -39.66
CA ASN A 468 2.57 -2.06 -39.92
C ASN A 468 2.69 -0.63 -39.32
N PHE A 469 1.70 -0.21 -38.52
CA PHE A 469 1.59 1.15 -37.97
C PHE A 469 1.45 1.17 -36.44
N GLY A 470 1.70 0.05 -35.76
CA GLY A 470 1.85 0.01 -34.29
C GLY A 470 0.67 -0.57 -33.50
N VAL A 471 -0.44 -0.96 -34.14
CA VAL A 471 -1.54 -1.69 -33.47
C VAL A 471 -1.30 -3.20 -33.58
N HIS A 472 -1.40 -3.89 -32.44
CA HIS A 472 -1.35 -5.36 -32.33
C HIS A 472 -2.58 -5.86 -31.54
N LEU A 473 -3.31 -6.81 -32.13
CA LEU A 473 -4.48 -7.44 -31.52
C LEU A 473 -4.19 -8.93 -31.28
N GLU A 474 -4.44 -9.39 -30.06
CA GLU A 474 -4.38 -10.81 -29.69
C GLU A 474 -5.75 -11.21 -29.15
N ILE A 475 -6.43 -12.14 -29.83
CA ILE A 475 -7.78 -12.60 -29.48
C ILE A 475 -7.65 -14.05 -28.99
N GLN A 476 -7.93 -14.27 -27.71
CA GLN A 476 -8.10 -15.61 -27.17
C GLN A 476 -9.50 -16.13 -27.51
N ILE A 477 -9.60 -17.45 -27.68
CA ILE A 477 -10.77 -18.14 -28.23
C ILE A 477 -11.25 -19.24 -27.29
N ILE A 478 -10.31 -19.92 -26.62
CA ILE A 478 -10.53 -21.07 -25.74
C ILE A 478 -9.76 -20.80 -24.43
N PRO A 479 -10.33 -21.05 -23.24
CA PRO A 479 -11.67 -21.57 -22.97
C PRO A 479 -12.82 -20.67 -23.45
N ILE A 480 -12.70 -19.37 -23.21
CA ILE A 480 -13.68 -18.35 -23.60
C ILE A 480 -13.01 -17.29 -24.50
N MET A 481 -13.83 -16.43 -25.10
CA MET A 481 -13.31 -15.35 -25.95
C MET A 481 -12.83 -14.18 -25.08
N GLN A 482 -11.56 -13.82 -25.18
CA GLN A 482 -10.95 -12.63 -24.56
C GLN A 482 -10.23 -11.82 -25.64
N VAL A 483 -9.97 -10.53 -25.42
CA VAL A 483 -9.17 -9.70 -26.34
C VAL A 483 -8.14 -8.87 -25.61
N PHE A 484 -6.96 -8.76 -26.20
CA PHE A 484 -5.84 -7.96 -25.73
C PHE A 484 -5.37 -7.07 -26.87
N VAL A 485 -5.21 -5.78 -26.58
CA VAL A 485 -4.82 -4.74 -27.54
C VAL A 485 -3.50 -4.15 -27.06
N ARG A 486 -2.42 -4.39 -27.80
CA ARG A 486 -1.10 -3.77 -27.55
C ARG A 486 -0.87 -2.67 -28.56
N LEU A 487 -0.53 -1.48 -28.08
CA LEU A 487 -0.22 -0.31 -28.91
C LEU A 487 1.25 0.07 -28.79
N ASP A 488 1.85 0.44 -29.91
CA ASP A 488 3.15 1.09 -29.98
C ASP A 488 3.10 2.47 -29.28
N PRO A 489 4.16 2.88 -28.56
CA PRO A 489 4.23 4.18 -27.87
C PRO A 489 4.00 5.41 -28.77
N ILE A 490 4.08 5.29 -30.11
CA ILE A 490 3.67 6.36 -31.03
C ILE A 490 2.22 6.82 -30.84
N PHE A 491 1.36 6.00 -30.22
CA PHE A 491 -0.05 6.32 -29.91
C PHE A 491 -0.28 6.91 -28.52
N LYS A 492 0.78 7.22 -27.75
CA LYS A 492 0.62 7.89 -26.47
C LYS A 492 -0.14 9.23 -26.62
N ASP A 493 -1.00 9.55 -25.67
CA ASP A 493 -1.82 10.78 -25.60
C ASP A 493 -2.81 10.97 -26.77
N GLN A 494 -3.10 9.91 -27.54
CA GLN A 494 -3.87 9.97 -28.79
C GLN A 494 -5.04 8.99 -28.88
N THR A 495 -5.30 8.20 -27.82
CA THR A 495 -6.37 7.19 -27.82
C THR A 495 -7.54 7.56 -26.91
N CYS A 496 -8.68 6.91 -27.16
CA CYS A 496 -9.88 7.02 -26.34
C CYS A 496 -10.82 5.83 -26.60
N GLY A 497 -11.59 5.47 -25.59
CA GLY A 497 -12.48 4.31 -25.54
C GLY A 497 -12.47 3.70 -24.15
N LEU A 498 -13.02 2.49 -23.99
CA LEU A 498 -12.95 1.73 -22.74
C LEU A 498 -11.51 1.43 -22.26
N CYS A 499 -10.53 1.40 -23.17
CA CYS A 499 -9.10 1.23 -22.85
C CYS A 499 -8.43 2.46 -22.22
N GLY A 500 -9.17 3.53 -21.93
CA GLY A 500 -8.57 4.79 -21.45
C GLY A 500 -7.96 5.61 -22.58
N ASN A 501 -6.97 6.45 -22.24
CA ASN A 501 -6.38 7.39 -23.20
C ASN A 501 -4.88 7.17 -23.54
N PHE A 502 -4.17 6.35 -22.76
CA PHE A 502 -2.76 6.00 -22.92
C PHE A 502 -1.84 7.20 -22.67
N ASN A 503 -1.81 7.72 -21.44
CA ASN A 503 -0.95 8.82 -20.99
C ASN A 503 -0.09 8.51 -19.74
N ASN A 504 -0.21 7.31 -19.16
CA ASN A 504 0.27 6.86 -17.85
C ASN A 504 -0.46 7.45 -16.62
N ILE A 505 -1.67 8.01 -16.74
CA ILE A 505 -2.40 8.67 -15.64
C ILE A 505 -3.72 7.94 -15.35
N GLN A 506 -3.71 7.05 -14.35
CA GLN A 506 -4.86 6.20 -14.02
C GLN A 506 -6.08 6.99 -13.52
N SER A 507 -5.92 8.21 -13.01
CA SER A 507 -7.06 9.03 -12.56
C SER A 507 -7.95 9.49 -13.72
N ASP A 508 -7.37 9.90 -14.86
CA ASP A 508 -8.12 10.45 -16.01
C ASP A 508 -8.54 9.44 -17.10
N ASP A 509 -8.23 8.15 -16.90
CA ASP A 509 -8.70 7.03 -17.74
C ASP A 509 -10.24 6.98 -17.91
N PHE A 510 -11.00 7.40 -16.89
CA PHE A 510 -12.48 7.42 -16.91
C PHE A 510 -13.05 8.70 -17.56
N LYS A 511 -12.29 9.33 -18.47
CA LYS A 511 -12.73 10.49 -19.24
C LYS A 511 -13.82 10.12 -20.26
N ALA A 512 -15.06 10.50 -19.94
CA ALA A 512 -16.23 10.31 -20.78
C ALA A 512 -16.16 11.08 -22.11
N THR A 513 -17.02 10.72 -23.07
CA THR A 513 -17.13 11.41 -24.37
C THR A 513 -17.60 12.87 -24.28
N SER A 514 -18.06 13.32 -23.10
CA SER A 514 -18.37 14.72 -22.76
C SER A 514 -17.12 15.56 -22.38
N GLY A 515 -15.98 14.91 -22.12
CA GLY A 515 -14.69 15.53 -21.77
C GLY A 515 -14.36 15.56 -20.27
N ILE A 516 -15.32 15.21 -19.40
CA ILE A 516 -15.14 15.12 -17.93
C ILE A 516 -14.72 13.70 -17.50
N ILE A 517 -14.16 13.55 -16.30
CA ILE A 517 -13.85 12.26 -15.69
C ILE A 517 -15.09 11.80 -14.91
N GLU A 518 -15.50 10.54 -15.06
CA GLU A 518 -16.58 9.93 -14.27
C GLU A 518 -16.01 9.21 -13.04
N GLY A 519 -16.68 9.32 -11.89
CA GLY A 519 -16.26 8.67 -10.63
C GLY A 519 -16.41 7.15 -10.61
N THR A 520 -17.10 6.58 -11.60
CA THR A 520 -17.37 5.14 -11.67
C THR A 520 -17.24 4.55 -13.08
N ALA A 521 -16.79 3.30 -13.12
CA ALA A 521 -16.57 2.53 -14.34
C ALA A 521 -17.84 2.37 -15.19
N THR A 522 -18.99 2.13 -14.56
CA THR A 522 -20.27 1.90 -15.24
C THR A 522 -20.78 3.17 -15.90
N ALA A 523 -20.73 4.31 -15.22
CA ALA A 523 -21.04 5.63 -15.79
C ALA A 523 -20.16 5.92 -17.02
N PHE A 524 -18.83 5.79 -16.87
CA PHE A 524 -17.86 5.94 -17.95
C PHE A 524 -18.16 5.04 -19.15
N ALA A 525 -18.34 3.74 -18.93
CA ALA A 525 -18.52 2.75 -19.99
C ALA A 525 -19.85 2.91 -20.75
N ASN A 526 -20.91 3.36 -20.06
CA ASN A 526 -22.17 3.72 -20.70
C ASN A 526 -22.02 4.88 -21.71
N THR A 527 -21.05 5.80 -21.51
CA THR A 527 -20.77 6.87 -22.50
C THR A 527 -20.09 6.38 -23.80
N TRP A 528 -19.60 5.14 -23.82
CA TRP A 528 -18.92 4.50 -24.96
C TRP A 528 -19.77 3.49 -25.75
N LYS A 529 -21.08 3.40 -25.45
CA LYS A 529 -22.06 2.60 -26.20
C LYS A 529 -22.10 2.98 -27.69
N THR A 530 -22.18 1.98 -28.58
CA THR A 530 -22.25 2.23 -30.04
C THR A 530 -23.67 2.38 -30.60
N GLN A 531 -24.71 2.25 -29.80
CA GLN A 531 -26.11 2.40 -30.23
C GLN A 531 -26.90 3.13 -29.14
N GLY A 532 -27.61 4.20 -29.50
CA GLY A 532 -28.44 4.96 -28.55
C GLY A 532 -29.67 4.20 -28.05
N SER A 533 -30.00 3.06 -28.67
CA SER A 533 -31.03 2.12 -28.27
C SER A 533 -30.53 1.00 -27.33
N CYS A 534 -29.23 0.96 -27.00
CA CYS A 534 -28.74 0.08 -25.94
C CYS A 534 -29.10 0.67 -24.58
N PRO A 535 -29.66 -0.12 -23.65
CA PRO A 535 -29.92 0.35 -22.29
C PRO A 535 -28.62 0.82 -21.64
N ASP A 536 -28.72 1.79 -20.74
CA ASP A 536 -27.66 2.06 -19.78
C ASP A 536 -27.63 0.91 -18.76
N ILE A 537 -26.45 0.32 -18.57
CA ILE A 537 -26.26 -0.77 -17.63
C ILE A 537 -26.21 -0.16 -16.23
N GLN A 538 -26.98 -0.72 -15.31
CA GLN A 538 -26.90 -0.40 -13.88
C GLN A 538 -25.91 -1.33 -13.18
N ARG A 539 -25.25 -0.84 -12.15
CA ARG A 539 -24.31 -1.61 -11.33
C ARG A 539 -25.03 -2.75 -10.59
N SER A 540 -24.30 -3.85 -10.36
CA SER A 540 -24.69 -4.89 -9.41
C SER A 540 -23.66 -4.94 -8.28
N PHE A 541 -24.12 -5.18 -7.06
CA PHE A 541 -23.28 -5.43 -5.88
C PHE A 541 -23.45 -6.86 -5.33
N GLU A 542 -24.11 -7.73 -6.11
CA GLU A 542 -24.36 -9.13 -5.77
C GLU A 542 -23.08 -9.94 -5.99
N ASN A 543 -22.48 -10.44 -4.91
CA ASN A 543 -21.30 -11.33 -4.98
C ASN A 543 -21.75 -12.73 -5.47
N PRO A 544 -21.33 -13.19 -6.67
CA PRO A 544 -21.79 -14.47 -7.22
C PRO A 544 -21.41 -15.68 -6.35
N CYS A 545 -20.32 -15.63 -5.60
CA CYS A 545 -19.93 -16.72 -4.70
C CYS A 545 -20.92 -16.89 -3.53
N SER A 546 -21.51 -15.80 -3.04
CA SER A 546 -22.51 -15.86 -1.96
C SER A 546 -23.84 -16.51 -2.39
N LEU A 547 -24.05 -16.71 -3.71
CA LEU A 547 -25.22 -17.38 -4.28
C LEU A 547 -25.08 -18.91 -4.33
N SER A 548 -23.86 -19.44 -4.35
CA SER A 548 -23.58 -20.88 -4.42
C SER A 548 -22.34 -21.27 -3.64
N ILE A 549 -22.56 -21.83 -2.44
CA ILE A 549 -21.52 -22.36 -1.53
C ILE A 549 -20.66 -23.45 -2.20
N ASP A 550 -21.22 -24.20 -3.16
CA ASP A 550 -20.47 -25.24 -3.88
C ASP A 550 -19.58 -24.63 -4.98
N ASN A 551 -20.04 -23.56 -5.66
CA ASN A 551 -19.20 -22.81 -6.60
C ASN A 551 -18.10 -22.04 -5.84
N GLU A 552 -18.43 -21.42 -4.71
CA GLU A 552 -17.52 -20.72 -3.81
C GLU A 552 -16.34 -21.61 -3.41
N LYS A 553 -16.60 -22.79 -2.84
CA LYS A 553 -15.54 -23.73 -2.42
C LYS A 553 -14.69 -24.24 -3.59
N TYR A 554 -15.30 -24.40 -4.76
CA TYR A 554 -14.58 -24.78 -5.98
C TYR A 554 -13.64 -23.64 -6.43
N ALA A 555 -14.12 -22.38 -6.38
CA ALA A 555 -13.33 -21.20 -6.68
C ALA A 555 -12.20 -20.98 -5.66
N GLU A 556 -12.50 -20.97 -4.35
CA GLU A 556 -11.51 -20.81 -3.26
C GLU A 556 -10.34 -21.80 -3.41
N HIS A 557 -10.64 -23.06 -3.76
CA HIS A 557 -9.61 -24.08 -3.93
C HIS A 557 -8.73 -23.87 -5.16
N TRP A 558 -9.30 -23.58 -6.33
CA TRP A 558 -8.55 -23.52 -7.59
C TRP A 558 -7.98 -22.13 -7.92
N CYS A 559 -8.70 -21.05 -7.60
CA CYS A 559 -8.20 -19.69 -7.75
C CYS A 559 -7.10 -19.38 -6.72
N GLY A 560 -7.18 -19.95 -5.51
CA GLY A 560 -6.13 -19.83 -4.48
C GLY A 560 -4.73 -20.30 -4.94
N LEU A 561 -4.64 -21.12 -5.99
CA LEU A 561 -3.37 -21.48 -6.62
C LEU A 561 -2.62 -20.27 -7.19
N LEU A 562 -3.33 -19.24 -7.66
CA LEU A 562 -2.73 -18.00 -8.17
C LEU A 562 -1.93 -17.27 -7.09
N THR A 563 -2.31 -17.42 -5.82
CA THR A 563 -1.66 -16.78 -4.66
C THR A 563 -0.74 -17.72 -3.86
N ASP A 564 -0.70 -19.02 -4.18
CA ASP A 564 0.18 -19.96 -3.46
C ASP A 564 1.66 -19.74 -3.80
N SER A 565 2.41 -19.27 -2.81
CA SER A 565 3.88 -19.15 -2.78
C SER A 565 4.68 -20.39 -3.20
N LYS A 566 4.06 -21.57 -3.27
CA LYS A 566 4.66 -22.84 -3.68
C LYS A 566 3.93 -23.52 -4.85
N GLY A 567 2.89 -22.87 -5.38
CA GLY A 567 2.08 -23.36 -6.49
C GLY A 567 2.76 -23.18 -7.85
N PRO A 568 2.15 -23.68 -8.94
CA PRO A 568 2.70 -23.59 -10.29
C PRO A 568 2.83 -22.14 -10.82
N PHE A 569 2.23 -21.17 -10.12
CA PHE A 569 2.20 -19.75 -10.47
C PHE A 569 3.26 -18.92 -9.71
N ALA A 570 3.91 -19.49 -8.67
CA ALA A 570 4.80 -18.77 -7.76
C ALA A 570 5.99 -18.08 -8.45
N ASN A 571 6.55 -18.71 -9.50
CA ASN A 571 7.66 -18.18 -10.29
C ASN A 571 7.35 -16.87 -11.04
N CYS A 572 6.12 -16.35 -10.97
CA CYS A 572 5.69 -15.10 -11.61
C CYS A 572 5.31 -13.99 -10.60
N HIS A 573 5.13 -14.29 -9.30
CA HIS A 573 4.62 -13.34 -8.29
C HIS A 573 5.43 -12.04 -8.15
N TYR A 574 6.73 -12.07 -8.44
CA TYR A 574 7.59 -10.88 -8.40
C TYR A 574 7.39 -9.94 -9.61
N ALA A 575 6.92 -10.48 -10.75
CA ALA A 575 6.82 -9.76 -12.02
C ALA A 575 5.38 -9.39 -12.41
N VAL A 576 4.39 -10.12 -11.90
CA VAL A 576 2.95 -9.86 -12.04
C VAL A 576 2.30 -10.11 -10.68
N ASN A 577 1.62 -9.09 -10.14
CA ASN A 577 0.88 -9.22 -8.89
C ASN A 577 -0.39 -10.07 -9.11
N PRO A 578 -0.59 -11.19 -8.39
CA PRO A 578 -1.71 -12.10 -8.62
C PRO A 578 -3.06 -11.60 -8.06
N THR A 579 -3.10 -10.57 -7.21
CA THR A 579 -4.31 -10.20 -6.45
C THR A 579 -5.53 -9.90 -7.33
N VAL A 580 -5.37 -9.11 -8.40
CA VAL A 580 -6.49 -8.80 -9.32
C VAL A 580 -6.96 -10.06 -10.05
N TYR A 581 -6.01 -10.86 -10.55
CA TYR A 581 -6.32 -12.12 -11.24
C TYR A 581 -7.01 -13.14 -10.34
N HIS A 582 -6.66 -13.18 -9.05
CA HIS A 582 -7.33 -14.00 -8.04
C HIS A 582 -8.78 -13.53 -7.82
N THR A 583 -9.01 -12.23 -7.64
CA THR A 583 -10.37 -11.66 -7.47
C THR A 583 -11.24 -11.93 -8.69
N ASN A 584 -10.73 -11.68 -9.89
CA ASN A 584 -11.43 -11.96 -11.14
C ASN A 584 -11.72 -13.46 -11.30
N CYS A 585 -10.74 -14.33 -11.00
CA CYS A 585 -10.91 -15.78 -11.01
C CYS A 585 -12.04 -16.23 -10.06
N MET A 586 -12.08 -15.71 -8.83
CA MET A 586 -13.15 -16.00 -7.87
C MET A 586 -14.51 -15.61 -8.44
N PHE A 587 -14.64 -14.38 -8.95
CA PHE A 587 -15.87 -13.85 -9.54
C PHE A 587 -16.33 -14.70 -10.75
N ASP A 588 -15.49 -14.85 -11.77
CA ASP A 588 -15.78 -15.60 -13.00
C ASP A 588 -16.15 -17.06 -12.71
N THR A 589 -15.43 -17.73 -11.80
CA THR A 589 -15.67 -19.14 -11.45
C THR A 589 -17.01 -19.32 -10.72
N CYS A 590 -17.39 -18.37 -9.86
CA CYS A 590 -18.66 -18.42 -9.14
C CYS A 590 -19.85 -18.03 -10.03
N ASN A 591 -19.68 -17.05 -10.91
CA ASN A 591 -20.72 -16.41 -11.72
C ASN A 591 -21.16 -17.24 -12.94
N CYS A 592 -20.23 -17.94 -13.61
CA CYS A 592 -20.51 -18.65 -14.86
C CYS A 592 -21.31 -19.95 -14.68
N GLU A 593 -22.28 -20.20 -15.58
CA GLU A 593 -22.95 -21.51 -15.80
C GLU A 593 -21.96 -22.70 -15.87
N ASN A 594 -20.75 -22.49 -16.39
CA ASN A 594 -19.68 -23.50 -16.44
C ASN A 594 -18.41 -22.96 -15.77
N SER A 595 -18.32 -23.16 -14.45
CA SER A 595 -17.22 -22.71 -13.59
C SER A 595 -15.83 -23.14 -14.07
N GLU A 596 -15.66 -24.35 -14.62
CA GLU A 596 -14.32 -24.80 -15.08
C GLU A 596 -13.85 -24.01 -16.31
N ASP A 597 -14.73 -23.71 -17.27
CA ASP A 597 -14.34 -22.95 -18.46
C ASP A 597 -13.90 -21.52 -18.09
N CYS A 598 -14.59 -20.86 -17.16
CA CYS A 598 -14.26 -19.51 -16.71
C CYS A 598 -13.02 -19.48 -15.78
N LEU A 599 -12.91 -20.43 -14.84
CA LEU A 599 -11.68 -20.67 -14.06
C LEU A 599 -10.46 -20.83 -14.98
N CYS A 600 -10.55 -21.72 -15.95
CA CYS A 600 -9.46 -22.00 -16.88
C CYS A 600 -9.14 -20.84 -17.83
N ALA A 601 -10.06 -19.88 -17.97
CA ALA A 601 -9.81 -18.62 -18.67
C ALA A 601 -9.02 -17.66 -17.78
N ALA A 602 -9.48 -17.36 -16.57
CA ALA A 602 -8.79 -16.48 -15.62
C ALA A 602 -7.36 -16.95 -15.32
N LEU A 603 -7.16 -18.26 -15.10
CA LEU A 603 -5.82 -18.85 -14.95
C LEU A 603 -4.96 -18.64 -16.22
N SER A 604 -5.53 -18.74 -17.42
CA SER A 604 -4.78 -18.50 -18.67
C SER A 604 -4.42 -17.01 -18.86
N SER A 605 -5.26 -16.09 -18.40
CA SER A 605 -5.00 -14.64 -18.49
C SER A 605 -3.79 -14.25 -17.65
N TYR A 606 -3.66 -14.80 -16.42
CA TYR A 606 -2.46 -14.63 -15.60
C TYR A 606 -1.20 -15.26 -16.25
N VAL A 607 -1.30 -16.49 -16.77
CA VAL A 607 -0.17 -17.14 -17.48
C VAL A 607 0.29 -16.32 -18.69
N ARG A 608 -0.66 -15.70 -19.40
CA ARG A 608 -0.40 -14.79 -20.52
C ARG A 608 0.25 -13.48 -20.08
N ALA A 609 -0.10 -12.93 -18.92
CA ALA A 609 0.60 -11.79 -18.32
C ALA A 609 2.06 -12.17 -17.94
N CYS A 610 2.28 -13.33 -17.33
CA CYS A 610 3.62 -13.86 -17.05
C CYS A 610 4.45 -14.04 -18.33
N ALA A 611 3.85 -14.59 -19.39
CA ALA A 611 4.50 -14.75 -20.69
C ALA A 611 4.88 -13.39 -21.32
N ALA A 612 4.10 -12.33 -21.11
CA ALA A 612 4.41 -10.98 -21.59
C ALA A 612 5.61 -10.36 -20.85
N LYS A 613 5.83 -10.72 -19.58
CA LYS A 613 7.05 -10.44 -18.80
C LYS A 613 8.22 -11.40 -19.13
N GLY A 614 8.02 -12.37 -20.04
CA GLY A 614 9.02 -13.35 -20.47
C GLY A 614 9.05 -14.65 -19.66
N ILE A 615 8.23 -14.78 -18.61
CA ILE A 615 8.19 -15.94 -17.70
C ILE A 615 7.26 -17.00 -18.30
N GLN A 616 7.80 -18.18 -18.61
CA GLN A 616 7.02 -19.31 -19.13
C GLN A 616 6.60 -20.25 -18.00
N LEU A 617 5.30 -20.45 -17.82
CA LEU A 617 4.74 -21.34 -16.81
C LEU A 617 4.32 -22.67 -17.45
N HIS A 618 4.86 -23.77 -16.95
CA HIS A 618 4.63 -25.12 -17.45
C HIS A 618 3.88 -25.98 -16.42
N GLY A 619 3.12 -26.97 -16.89
CA GLY A 619 2.45 -27.94 -16.02
C GLY A 619 1.18 -27.42 -15.32
N TRP A 620 0.78 -26.17 -15.50
CA TRP A 620 -0.38 -25.59 -14.78
C TRP A 620 -1.75 -26.18 -15.19
N ARG A 621 -1.84 -26.93 -16.29
CA ARG A 621 -3.06 -27.68 -16.73
C ARG A 621 -2.95 -29.20 -16.46
N THR A 622 -2.27 -29.63 -15.39
CA THR A 622 -2.16 -31.06 -15.02
C THR A 622 -3.45 -31.63 -14.43
N ASP A 623 -4.05 -30.89 -13.51
CA ASP A 623 -5.15 -31.38 -12.68
C ASP A 623 -6.48 -30.79 -13.17
N VAL A 624 -6.78 -29.53 -12.81
CA VAL A 624 -7.83 -28.73 -13.45
C VAL A 624 -7.38 -28.26 -14.84
N CYS A 625 -8.34 -27.92 -15.71
CA CYS A 625 -8.09 -27.52 -17.11
C CYS A 625 -7.45 -28.59 -18.01
N SER A 626 -7.22 -29.79 -17.50
CA SER A 626 -6.61 -30.93 -18.20
C SER A 626 -7.46 -31.41 -19.40
N LYS A 627 -8.74 -31.06 -19.46
CA LYS A 627 -9.56 -31.24 -20.68
C LYS A 627 -8.96 -30.53 -21.90
N TYR A 628 -8.42 -29.32 -21.75
CA TYR A 628 -7.84 -28.55 -22.86
C TYR A 628 -6.50 -29.09 -23.39
N THR A 629 -5.80 -29.93 -22.61
CA THR A 629 -4.58 -30.63 -23.06
C THR A 629 -4.91 -32.00 -23.67
N THR A 630 -5.93 -32.70 -23.14
CA THR A 630 -6.32 -34.06 -23.55
C THR A 630 -7.30 -34.10 -24.74
N THR A 631 -8.07 -33.04 -24.98
CA THR A 631 -9.05 -32.98 -26.09
C THR A 631 -8.50 -32.41 -27.40
N CYS A 632 -7.19 -32.16 -27.51
CA CYS A 632 -6.59 -31.78 -28.80
C CYS A 632 -6.94 -32.82 -29.90
N PRO A 633 -7.42 -32.40 -31.09
CA PRO A 633 -7.73 -33.31 -32.18
C PRO A 633 -6.52 -34.18 -32.57
N LYS A 634 -6.75 -35.42 -32.99
CA LYS A 634 -5.70 -36.46 -33.14
C LYS A 634 -4.49 -36.14 -34.03
N SER A 635 -4.53 -35.08 -34.86
CA SER A 635 -3.39 -34.61 -35.66
C SER A 635 -2.60 -33.47 -35.00
N LEU A 636 -3.10 -32.89 -33.92
CA LEU A 636 -2.52 -31.77 -33.17
C LEU A 636 -1.97 -32.25 -31.83
N SER A 637 -0.94 -31.58 -31.33
CA SER A 637 -0.38 -31.76 -29.98
C SER A 637 -0.49 -30.46 -29.18
N TYR A 638 -0.80 -30.55 -27.89
CA TYR A 638 -0.75 -29.41 -26.98
C TYR A 638 0.69 -28.93 -26.75
N SER A 639 0.92 -27.62 -26.77
CA SER A 639 2.15 -26.98 -26.30
C SER A 639 1.85 -25.89 -25.27
N TYR A 640 2.73 -25.73 -24.28
CA TYR A 640 2.71 -24.61 -23.34
C TYR A 640 3.38 -23.34 -23.90
N THR A 641 4.18 -23.45 -24.96
CA THR A 641 4.92 -22.33 -25.54
C THR A 641 4.87 -22.42 -27.06
N ILE A 642 4.25 -21.43 -27.69
CA ILE A 642 4.15 -21.26 -29.14
C ILE A 642 4.49 -19.80 -29.44
N SER A 643 5.65 -19.59 -30.07
CA SER A 643 6.24 -18.26 -30.34
C SER A 643 6.47 -17.99 -31.84
N SER A 644 5.90 -18.83 -32.71
CA SER A 644 5.93 -18.72 -34.17
C SER A 644 4.53 -18.92 -34.75
N CYS A 645 4.35 -18.63 -36.04
CA CYS A 645 3.16 -19.09 -36.78
C CYS A 645 2.96 -20.60 -36.66
N GLN A 646 1.71 -21.05 -36.80
CA GLN A 646 1.43 -22.46 -37.05
C GLN A 646 1.85 -22.79 -38.49
N PRO A 647 2.65 -23.86 -38.73
CA PRO A 647 3.01 -24.26 -40.10
C PRO A 647 1.75 -24.69 -40.86
N THR A 648 1.49 -24.08 -42.02
CA THR A 648 0.34 -24.42 -42.88
C THR A 648 0.78 -24.96 -44.23
N CYS A 649 -0.08 -25.72 -44.90
CA CYS A 649 0.12 -26.13 -46.29
C CYS A 649 0.29 -24.94 -47.25
N ARG A 650 -0.25 -23.78 -46.86
CA ARG A 650 -0.18 -22.52 -47.61
C ARG A 650 1.20 -21.84 -47.46
N SER A 651 1.82 -21.90 -46.28
CA SER A 651 3.18 -21.36 -46.04
C SER A 651 4.31 -22.15 -46.72
N LEU A 652 4.04 -23.36 -47.21
CA LEU A 652 4.95 -24.10 -48.10
C LEU A 652 4.95 -23.56 -49.54
N SER A 653 3.88 -22.87 -49.97
CA SER A 653 3.66 -22.47 -51.36
C SER A 653 4.02 -21.01 -51.67
N GLN A 654 4.11 -20.15 -50.64
CA GLN A 654 4.59 -18.77 -50.73
C GLN A 654 5.37 -18.40 -49.46
N PRO A 655 6.34 -17.47 -49.51
CA PRO A 655 6.94 -16.91 -48.30
C PRO A 655 5.88 -16.25 -47.42
N ASP A 656 5.63 -16.84 -46.26
CA ASP A 656 4.60 -16.34 -45.35
C ASP A 656 5.18 -15.27 -44.43
N VAL A 657 4.90 -14.01 -44.76
CA VAL A 657 5.33 -12.84 -43.98
C VAL A 657 4.73 -12.80 -42.57
N THR A 658 3.68 -13.59 -42.29
CA THR A 658 3.05 -13.66 -40.97
C THR A 658 3.88 -14.48 -39.97
N CYS A 659 4.77 -15.34 -40.45
CA CYS A 659 5.69 -16.14 -39.62
C CYS A 659 6.84 -15.33 -39.01
N ASN A 660 7.07 -14.09 -39.45
CA ASN A 660 8.06 -13.18 -38.88
C ASN A 660 7.47 -12.21 -37.83
N ILE A 661 6.16 -12.33 -37.52
CA ILE A 661 5.49 -11.54 -36.48
C ILE A 661 6.01 -11.98 -35.11
N LYS A 662 6.48 -11.02 -34.30
CA LYS A 662 6.80 -11.25 -32.89
C LYS A 662 5.58 -10.93 -32.03
N PHE A 663 5.18 -11.87 -31.19
CA PHE A 663 4.04 -11.78 -30.28
C PHE A 663 4.37 -12.43 -28.93
N VAL A 664 3.52 -12.24 -27.91
CA VAL A 664 3.70 -12.89 -26.60
C VAL A 664 3.49 -14.40 -26.77
N PRO A 665 4.40 -15.29 -26.30
CA PRO A 665 4.22 -16.74 -26.49
C PRO A 665 2.92 -17.24 -25.86
N VAL A 666 2.17 -18.06 -26.61
CA VAL A 666 0.85 -18.59 -26.21
C VAL A 666 0.84 -20.12 -26.08
N ASP A 667 -0.19 -20.66 -25.43
CA ASP A 667 -0.44 -22.10 -25.34
C ASP A 667 -1.50 -22.59 -26.36
N GLY A 668 -1.74 -23.91 -26.35
CA GLY A 668 -2.83 -24.56 -27.08
C GLY A 668 -2.39 -25.70 -28.00
N CYS A 669 -3.33 -26.23 -28.78
CA CYS A 669 -3.06 -27.29 -29.74
C CYS A 669 -2.41 -26.72 -31.02
N THR A 670 -1.31 -27.31 -31.48
CA THR A 670 -0.63 -26.96 -32.73
C THR A 670 -0.06 -28.21 -33.43
N CYS A 671 0.46 -28.08 -34.65
CA CYS A 671 0.97 -29.23 -35.42
C CYS A 671 2.34 -29.70 -34.89
N VAL A 672 2.55 -31.02 -34.90
CA VAL A 672 3.87 -31.61 -34.56
C VAL A 672 4.91 -31.26 -35.63
N ASN A 673 6.15 -31.02 -35.19
CA ASN A 673 7.26 -30.63 -36.07
C ASN A 673 7.40 -31.58 -37.27
N GLY A 674 7.37 -31.01 -38.48
CA GLY A 674 7.39 -31.73 -39.75
C GLY A 674 6.01 -31.93 -40.41
N THR A 675 4.91 -31.56 -39.75
CA THR A 675 3.55 -31.56 -40.31
C THR A 675 2.99 -30.14 -40.44
N TYR A 676 2.03 -29.96 -41.34
CA TYR A 676 1.50 -28.68 -41.78
C TYR A 676 -0.03 -28.72 -41.77
N MET A 677 -0.69 -27.66 -41.28
CA MET A 677 -2.15 -27.60 -41.23
C MET A 677 -2.75 -27.36 -42.62
N ASP A 678 -3.69 -28.23 -43.02
CA ASP A 678 -4.57 -28.03 -44.17
C ASP A 678 -5.79 -27.17 -43.83
N ASP A 679 -6.53 -26.72 -44.85
CA ASP A 679 -7.73 -25.90 -44.69
C ASP A 679 -8.92 -26.66 -44.06
N SER A 680 -8.79 -27.97 -43.78
CA SER A 680 -9.74 -28.77 -42.99
C SER A 680 -9.39 -28.81 -41.49
N GLY A 681 -8.30 -28.17 -41.07
CA GLY A 681 -7.81 -28.11 -39.70
C GLY A 681 -6.98 -29.34 -39.28
N LYS A 682 -6.50 -30.13 -40.23
CA LYS A 682 -5.67 -31.33 -39.95
C LYS A 682 -4.21 -31.06 -40.26
N CYS A 683 -3.32 -31.59 -39.42
CA CYS A 683 -1.90 -31.58 -39.70
C CYS A 683 -1.54 -32.77 -40.59
N VAL A 684 -1.06 -32.49 -41.80
CA VAL A 684 -0.64 -33.47 -42.81
C VAL A 684 0.86 -33.32 -43.11
N PRO A 685 1.54 -34.37 -43.60
CA PRO A 685 2.90 -34.24 -44.13
C PRO A 685 2.96 -33.30 -45.34
N ALA A 686 4.11 -32.66 -45.58
CA ALA A 686 4.28 -31.63 -46.62
C ALA A 686 3.91 -32.07 -48.06
N ASN A 687 3.90 -33.38 -48.33
CA ASN A 687 3.55 -33.98 -49.62
C ASN A 687 2.04 -34.21 -49.84
N GLU A 688 1.18 -33.90 -48.86
CA GLU A 688 -0.28 -34.13 -48.91
C GLU A 688 -1.10 -32.83 -49.00
N CYS A 689 -0.43 -31.69 -49.17
CA CYS A 689 -1.04 -30.36 -49.21
C CYS A 689 -1.83 -30.05 -50.51
N PRO A 690 -2.97 -29.34 -50.43
CA PRO A 690 -3.85 -29.07 -51.58
C PRO A 690 -3.42 -27.88 -52.45
N CYS A 691 -4.08 -27.71 -53.60
CA CYS A 691 -3.91 -26.58 -54.50
C CYS A 691 -4.82 -25.39 -54.14
N TYR A 692 -4.29 -24.17 -54.26
CA TYR A 692 -4.95 -22.92 -53.88
C TYR A 692 -5.27 -22.03 -55.08
N TYR A 693 -6.53 -21.61 -55.24
CA TYR A 693 -6.93 -20.62 -56.24
C TYR A 693 -7.90 -19.57 -55.67
N GLY A 694 -7.69 -18.29 -56.01
CA GLY A 694 -8.49 -17.16 -55.52
C GLY A 694 -8.41 -16.91 -54.00
N GLY A 695 -7.71 -17.77 -53.25
CA GLY A 695 -7.64 -17.76 -51.80
C GLY A 695 -8.29 -18.98 -51.12
N SER A 696 -9.00 -19.82 -51.88
CA SER A 696 -9.65 -21.06 -51.41
C SER A 696 -8.87 -22.31 -51.86
N PRO A 697 -8.90 -23.41 -51.07
CA PRO A 697 -8.44 -24.73 -51.52
C PRO A 697 -9.43 -25.32 -52.53
N ILE A 698 -8.94 -26.03 -53.55
CA ILE A 698 -9.79 -26.78 -54.48
C ILE A 698 -9.19 -28.18 -54.70
N PRO A 699 -9.80 -29.25 -54.18
CA PRO A 699 -9.44 -30.63 -54.52
C PRO A 699 -9.57 -30.90 -56.02
N PHE A 700 -8.73 -31.78 -56.55
CA PHE A 700 -8.69 -32.05 -57.99
C PHE A 700 -9.96 -32.81 -58.45
N GLY A 701 -10.88 -32.10 -59.11
CA GLY A 701 -11.99 -32.69 -59.87
C GLY A 701 -13.41 -32.35 -59.42
N GLU A 702 -13.60 -31.59 -58.33
CA GLU A 702 -14.95 -31.27 -57.84
C GLU A 702 -15.63 -30.09 -58.54
N VAL A 703 -16.97 -30.11 -58.52
CA VAL A 703 -17.87 -29.04 -59.02
C VAL A 703 -18.82 -28.66 -57.88
N VAL A 704 -18.88 -27.37 -57.55
CA VAL A 704 -19.79 -26.84 -56.53
C VAL A 704 -21.02 -26.24 -57.21
N HIS A 705 -22.20 -26.66 -56.78
CA HIS A 705 -23.49 -26.10 -57.19
C HIS A 705 -24.25 -25.59 -55.98
N GLU A 706 -24.76 -24.36 -56.03
CA GLU A 706 -25.85 -23.96 -55.15
C GLU A 706 -26.72 -22.87 -55.81
N ASN A 707 -28.00 -22.82 -55.47
CA ASN A 707 -28.97 -21.80 -55.90
C ASN A 707 -29.04 -21.52 -57.43
N GLY A 708 -28.95 -22.58 -58.25
CA GLY A 708 -29.22 -22.52 -59.69
C GLY A 708 -28.13 -21.84 -60.53
N LEU A 709 -27.04 -21.37 -59.91
CA LEU A 709 -25.89 -20.78 -60.58
C LEU A 709 -24.68 -21.72 -60.44
N THR A 710 -24.16 -22.19 -61.57
CA THR A 710 -23.02 -23.12 -61.62
C THR A 710 -21.72 -22.33 -61.79
N CYS A 711 -21.05 -22.02 -60.68
CA CYS A 711 -19.74 -21.40 -60.70
C CYS A 711 -18.65 -22.52 -60.73
N THR A 712 -18.18 -22.94 -61.90
CA THR A 712 -17.20 -24.05 -62.06
C THR A 712 -15.74 -23.58 -62.05
N CYS A 713 -14.84 -24.28 -61.33
CA CYS A 713 -13.40 -24.02 -61.42
C CYS A 713 -12.76 -24.79 -62.57
N ILE A 714 -12.27 -24.10 -63.59
CA ILE A 714 -11.53 -24.68 -64.72
C ILE A 714 -10.27 -23.84 -64.94
N GLN A 715 -9.09 -24.47 -64.88
CA GLN A 715 -7.77 -23.80 -65.01
C GLN A 715 -7.56 -22.58 -64.07
N GLY A 716 -8.33 -22.50 -62.97
CA GLY A 716 -8.31 -21.37 -62.04
C GLY A 716 -9.00 -20.12 -62.58
N ARG A 717 -10.34 -20.11 -62.57
CA ARG A 717 -11.25 -18.93 -62.66
C ARG A 717 -12.69 -19.36 -62.29
N LEU A 718 -13.50 -18.44 -61.76
CA LEU A 718 -14.88 -18.61 -61.26
C LEU A 718 -15.70 -17.31 -61.47
N ASN A 719 -17.04 -17.36 -61.67
CA ASN A 719 -17.83 -16.23 -62.23
C ASN A 719 -19.39 -16.31 -62.06
N CYS A 720 -20.09 -15.39 -61.35
CA CYS A 720 -21.57 -15.39 -61.06
C CYS A 720 -22.17 -13.96 -60.69
N ILE A 721 -23.49 -13.62 -60.87
CA ILE A 721 -24.07 -12.20 -60.88
C ILE A 721 -25.63 -12.06 -60.52
N GLY A 722 -26.14 -10.99 -59.82
CA GLY A 722 -27.52 -10.37 -60.00
C GLY A 722 -28.52 -10.10 -58.79
N ALA A 723 -29.43 -9.09 -58.83
CA ALA A 723 -30.53 -8.69 -57.84
C ALA A 723 -31.54 -7.63 -58.44
N PRO A 724 -32.44 -6.78 -57.78
CA PRO A 724 -33.06 -6.66 -56.40
C PRO A 724 -34.57 -6.09 -56.23
N ASN A 725 -35.20 -6.20 -55.01
CA ASN A 725 -36.17 -5.32 -54.22
C ASN A 725 -37.54 -4.69 -54.73
N PRO A 726 -38.59 -4.45 -53.85
CA PRO A 726 -38.80 -3.21 -53.02
C PRO A 726 -39.50 -3.33 -51.60
N THR A 727 -40.04 -2.22 -51.04
CA THR A 727 -40.41 -1.83 -49.62
C THR A 727 -41.96 -1.67 -49.38
N PRO A 728 -42.59 -1.07 -48.31
CA PRO A 728 -42.19 -0.19 -47.14
C PRO A 728 -42.21 -0.92 -45.74
N VAL A 729 -42.51 -0.45 -44.50
CA VAL A 729 -43.22 0.72 -43.85
C VAL A 729 -42.70 0.98 -42.38
N CYS A 730 -43.08 2.09 -41.72
CA CYS A 730 -42.92 2.46 -40.28
C CYS A 730 -44.06 3.40 -39.82
N GLU A 731 -44.17 3.74 -38.52
CA GLU A 731 -45.06 4.79 -37.98
C GLU A 731 -44.31 6.06 -37.50
N SER A 732 -45.06 7.15 -37.32
CA SER A 732 -44.62 8.53 -37.01
C SER A 732 -44.16 8.69 -35.53
N PRO A 733 -43.22 9.59 -35.17
CA PRO A 733 -42.62 10.68 -35.94
C PRO A 733 -41.39 10.32 -36.77
N MET A 734 -40.93 9.07 -36.72
CA MET A 734 -39.71 8.64 -37.41
C MET A 734 -39.95 8.43 -38.91
N VAL A 735 -38.93 8.70 -39.72
CA VAL A 735 -38.98 8.59 -41.19
C VAL A 735 -38.25 7.34 -41.65
N TYR A 736 -38.92 6.44 -42.39
CA TYR A 736 -38.29 5.24 -42.94
C TYR A 736 -37.28 5.61 -44.04
N PHE A 737 -36.03 5.20 -43.86
CA PHE A 737 -34.92 5.36 -44.79
C PHE A 737 -34.63 4.04 -45.50
N ASP A 738 -34.52 4.07 -46.83
CA ASP A 738 -34.32 2.89 -47.68
C ASP A 738 -32.95 2.93 -48.39
N CYS A 739 -32.12 1.93 -48.12
CA CYS A 739 -30.73 1.85 -48.56
C CYS A 739 -30.52 1.33 -50.00
N ARG A 740 -31.58 0.99 -50.72
CA ARG A 740 -31.48 0.07 -51.88
C ARG A 740 -31.05 0.72 -53.21
N ASN A 741 -31.05 2.05 -53.30
CA ASN A 741 -30.85 2.81 -54.55
C ASN A 741 -29.81 3.94 -54.41
N ILE A 742 -28.81 3.79 -53.53
CA ILE A 742 -27.84 4.86 -53.20
C ILE A 742 -26.39 4.46 -53.45
N SER A 743 -25.51 5.47 -53.56
CA SER A 743 -24.07 5.30 -53.70
C SER A 743 -23.44 4.58 -52.51
N ALA A 744 -22.43 3.74 -52.78
CA ALA A 744 -21.64 3.08 -51.75
C ALA A 744 -21.02 4.12 -50.78
N GLY A 745 -21.18 3.89 -49.48
CA GLY A 745 -20.81 4.84 -48.42
C GLY A 745 -21.98 5.67 -47.86
N THR A 746 -23.20 5.54 -48.40
CA THR A 746 -24.39 6.15 -47.76
C THR A 746 -24.78 5.36 -46.51
N ILE A 747 -25.12 6.08 -45.43
CA ILE A 747 -25.44 5.56 -44.09
C ILE A 747 -26.96 5.45 -43.85
N GLY A 748 -27.39 4.47 -43.05
CA GLY A 748 -28.81 4.18 -42.78
C GLY A 748 -29.22 4.30 -41.32
N ALA A 749 -30.24 3.53 -40.92
CA ALA A 749 -30.82 3.55 -39.57
C ALA A 749 -29.85 3.12 -38.46
N GLU A 750 -28.86 2.30 -38.80
CA GLU A 750 -27.75 1.89 -37.95
C GLU A 750 -26.82 3.05 -37.55
N CYS A 751 -27.02 4.23 -38.14
CA CYS A 751 -26.24 5.45 -37.95
C CYS A 751 -27.05 6.60 -37.34
N GLN A 752 -28.29 6.36 -36.85
CA GLN A 752 -29.10 7.40 -36.20
C GLN A 752 -28.37 7.98 -34.98
N LYS A 753 -28.23 9.31 -34.96
CA LYS A 753 -27.70 10.04 -33.80
C LYS A 753 -28.75 10.17 -32.69
N SER A 754 -28.34 9.93 -31.46
CA SER A 754 -29.06 10.33 -30.24
C SER A 754 -28.24 11.40 -29.50
N CYS A 755 -28.80 12.02 -28.46
CA CYS A 755 -27.99 12.85 -27.57
C CYS A 755 -26.79 12.07 -27.00
N GLN A 756 -26.91 10.78 -26.69
CA GLN A 756 -25.76 9.96 -26.25
C GLN A 756 -24.71 9.72 -27.39
N THR A 757 -25.10 9.63 -28.67
CA THR A 757 -24.18 9.26 -29.77
C THR A 757 -23.75 10.41 -30.70
N LEU A 758 -24.01 11.67 -30.32
CA LEU A 758 -23.86 12.87 -31.17
C LEU A 758 -22.49 13.05 -31.84
N ASP A 759 -21.39 12.98 -31.09
CA ASP A 759 -20.00 13.13 -31.61
C ASP A 759 -19.49 11.88 -32.35
N ARG A 760 -20.28 10.81 -32.48
CA ARG A 760 -19.78 9.51 -32.97
C ARG A 760 -19.96 9.32 -34.48
N GLN A 761 -18.91 8.85 -35.15
CA GLN A 761 -18.98 8.35 -36.52
C GLN A 761 -19.72 7.01 -36.60
N CYS A 762 -20.31 6.71 -37.75
CA CYS A 762 -20.98 5.43 -37.97
C CYS A 762 -20.01 4.36 -38.46
N TYR A 763 -19.84 3.32 -37.65
CA TYR A 763 -18.92 2.21 -37.92
C TYR A 763 -19.58 1.04 -38.67
N SER A 764 -20.73 1.24 -39.31
CA SER A 764 -21.33 0.24 -40.18
C SER A 764 -20.79 0.35 -41.61
N THR A 765 -20.35 -0.77 -42.16
CA THR A 765 -20.00 -0.91 -43.58
C THR A 765 -21.19 -1.32 -44.45
N GLN A 766 -22.39 -1.41 -43.87
CA GLN A 766 -23.63 -1.81 -44.54
C GLN A 766 -24.79 -0.89 -44.10
N CYS A 767 -25.39 -0.19 -45.07
CA CYS A 767 -26.59 0.61 -44.86
C CYS A 767 -27.78 -0.31 -44.51
N VAL A 768 -28.41 -0.07 -43.36
CA VAL A 768 -29.58 -0.80 -42.86
C VAL A 768 -30.82 0.08 -43.03
N SER A 769 -31.85 -0.45 -43.69
CA SER A 769 -33.10 0.27 -43.92
C SER A 769 -33.99 0.21 -42.68
N GLY A 770 -34.45 1.36 -42.21
CA GLY A 770 -35.10 1.54 -40.91
C GLY A 770 -35.37 3.02 -40.63
N CYS A 771 -35.74 3.38 -39.41
CA CYS A 771 -36.44 4.65 -39.17
C CYS A 771 -35.57 5.68 -38.41
N LEU A 772 -35.50 6.90 -38.96
CA LEU A 772 -34.61 8.00 -38.56
C LEU A 772 -35.39 9.17 -37.95
N CYS A 773 -34.71 10.04 -37.20
CA CYS A 773 -35.20 11.39 -36.93
C CYS A 773 -35.06 12.29 -38.18
N PRO A 774 -35.89 13.35 -38.31
CA PRO A 774 -35.70 14.36 -39.34
C PRO A 774 -34.33 15.07 -39.28
N VAL A 775 -33.86 15.58 -40.43
CA VAL A 775 -32.59 16.30 -40.52
C VAL A 775 -32.59 17.53 -39.59
N GLY A 776 -31.59 17.60 -38.71
CA GLY A 776 -31.46 18.64 -37.68
C GLY A 776 -31.95 18.22 -36.29
N LEU A 777 -32.55 17.03 -36.14
CA LEU A 777 -32.98 16.49 -34.86
C LEU A 777 -32.25 15.17 -34.52
N VAL A 778 -32.03 14.94 -33.23
CA VAL A 778 -31.41 13.72 -32.69
C VAL A 778 -32.33 13.03 -31.69
N LEU A 779 -32.19 11.71 -31.56
CA LEU A 779 -33.03 10.91 -30.67
C LEU A 779 -32.79 11.28 -29.19
N ASP A 780 -33.86 11.53 -28.44
CA ASP A 780 -33.82 11.96 -27.03
C ASP A 780 -33.54 10.83 -26.02
N GLY A 781 -33.58 9.56 -26.46
CA GLY A 781 -33.45 8.36 -25.63
C GLY A 781 -34.78 7.77 -25.14
N ASN A 782 -35.87 8.54 -25.17
CA ASN A 782 -37.23 8.12 -24.82
C ASN A 782 -38.12 7.84 -26.06
N GLY A 783 -37.62 8.13 -27.27
CA GLY A 783 -38.28 7.86 -28.55
C GLY A 783 -38.75 9.11 -29.30
N GLY A 784 -38.51 10.30 -28.76
CA GLY A 784 -38.66 11.58 -29.45
C GLY A 784 -37.40 12.00 -30.21
N CYS A 785 -37.51 13.15 -30.89
CA CYS A 785 -36.44 13.77 -31.66
C CYS A 785 -36.35 15.26 -31.27
N ILE A 786 -35.22 15.71 -30.70
CA ILE A 786 -34.98 17.07 -30.19
C ILE A 786 -33.78 17.74 -30.87
N ALA A 787 -33.56 19.04 -30.64
CA ALA A 787 -32.43 19.76 -31.25
C ALA A 787 -31.08 19.41 -30.59
N GLU A 788 -29.98 19.51 -31.35
CA GLU A 788 -28.62 19.23 -30.86
C GLU A 788 -28.18 20.15 -29.71
N GLU A 789 -28.62 21.42 -29.74
CA GLU A 789 -28.43 22.42 -28.69
C GLU A 789 -29.26 22.18 -27.41
N GLU A 790 -30.28 21.33 -27.45
CA GLU A 790 -31.14 20.97 -26.32
C GLU A 790 -30.66 19.69 -25.60
N CYS A 791 -29.61 19.02 -26.10
CA CYS A 791 -29.12 17.78 -25.49
C CYS A 791 -28.48 18.02 -24.10
N PRO A 792 -28.91 17.29 -23.05
CA PRO A 792 -28.33 17.40 -21.71
C PRO A 792 -26.90 16.84 -21.65
N CYS A 793 -26.13 17.33 -20.69
CA CYS A 793 -24.88 16.70 -20.29
C CYS A 793 -25.16 15.52 -19.35
N ILE A 794 -24.25 14.55 -19.29
CA ILE A 794 -24.28 13.45 -18.33
C ILE A 794 -23.02 13.54 -17.45
N HIS A 795 -23.17 13.24 -16.16
CA HIS A 795 -22.08 13.01 -15.23
C HIS A 795 -22.54 12.15 -14.04
N ASN A 796 -21.76 11.13 -13.68
CA ASN A 796 -21.99 10.19 -12.58
C ASN A 796 -23.44 9.64 -12.55
N GLU A 797 -23.88 9.15 -13.71
CA GLU A 797 -25.22 8.61 -14.04
C GLU A 797 -26.38 9.62 -14.01
N ALA A 798 -26.15 10.88 -13.62
CA ALA A 798 -27.16 11.95 -13.64
C ALA A 798 -27.16 12.75 -14.96
N MET A 799 -28.32 13.28 -15.34
CA MET A 799 -28.53 14.16 -16.50
C MET A 799 -28.71 15.62 -16.06
N TYR A 800 -28.00 16.54 -16.72
CA TYR A 800 -27.95 17.96 -16.42
C TYR A 800 -28.33 18.79 -17.65
N GLN A 801 -29.14 19.82 -17.46
CA GLN A 801 -29.63 20.69 -18.52
C GLN A 801 -28.55 21.69 -19.00
N PRO A 802 -28.60 22.17 -20.26
CA PRO A 802 -27.70 23.21 -20.74
C PRO A 802 -27.72 24.46 -19.85
N GLY A 803 -26.54 24.88 -19.37
CA GLY A 803 -26.34 25.99 -18.45
C GLY A 803 -26.31 25.61 -16.95
N GLU A 804 -26.66 24.38 -16.58
CA GLU A 804 -26.47 23.89 -15.20
C GLU A 804 -24.99 23.71 -14.86
N LYS A 805 -24.72 23.63 -13.55
CA LYS A 805 -23.38 23.53 -12.99
C LYS A 805 -23.24 22.34 -12.06
N ILE A 806 -22.04 21.80 -12.02
CA ILE A 806 -21.54 20.83 -11.04
C ILE A 806 -20.19 21.31 -10.54
N ASP A 807 -19.80 20.88 -9.34
CA ASP A 807 -18.44 21.04 -8.82
C ASP A 807 -17.80 19.64 -8.80
N VAL A 808 -16.57 19.54 -9.28
CA VAL A 808 -15.78 18.30 -9.37
C VAL A 808 -14.41 18.58 -8.76
N ASP A 809 -14.16 17.96 -7.60
CA ASP A 809 -13.09 18.36 -6.68
C ASP A 809 -13.15 19.89 -6.43
N CYS A 810 -12.07 20.63 -6.63
CA CYS A 810 -12.04 22.09 -6.47
C CYS A 810 -12.52 22.90 -7.70
N ASN A 811 -12.93 22.24 -8.80
CA ASN A 811 -13.26 22.90 -10.06
C ASN A 811 -14.78 22.98 -10.33
N THR A 812 -15.28 24.13 -10.78
CA THR A 812 -16.68 24.27 -11.22
C THR A 812 -16.80 24.02 -12.72
N CYS A 813 -17.68 23.10 -13.12
CA CYS A 813 -18.01 22.79 -14.51
C CYS A 813 -19.40 23.29 -14.91
N VAL A 814 -19.54 23.78 -16.15
CA VAL A 814 -20.81 24.25 -16.72
C VAL A 814 -21.18 23.41 -17.94
N CYS A 815 -22.41 22.91 -17.99
CA CYS A 815 -22.91 22.16 -19.15
C CYS A 815 -23.16 23.11 -20.34
N LYS A 816 -22.47 22.89 -21.46
CA LYS A 816 -22.74 23.59 -22.74
C LYS A 816 -22.57 22.63 -23.91
N ASN A 817 -23.54 22.59 -24.81
CA ASN A 817 -23.48 21.78 -26.05
C ASN A 817 -23.03 20.33 -25.78
N ARG A 818 -23.66 19.68 -24.78
CA ARG A 818 -23.34 18.31 -24.30
C ARG A 818 -21.93 18.10 -23.70
N LYS A 819 -21.15 19.16 -23.50
CA LYS A 819 -19.77 19.10 -22.98
C LYS A 819 -19.63 19.94 -21.72
N TRP A 820 -18.69 19.56 -20.87
CA TRP A 820 -18.42 20.25 -19.61
C TRP A 820 -17.29 21.27 -19.80
N GLU A 821 -17.63 22.55 -19.71
CA GLU A 821 -16.63 23.62 -19.61
C GLU A 821 -16.29 23.84 -18.13
N CYS A 822 -15.20 23.22 -17.68
CA CYS A 822 -14.67 23.34 -16.32
C CYS A 822 -13.65 24.46 -16.18
N THR A 823 -13.44 24.93 -14.95
CA THR A 823 -12.22 25.63 -14.57
C THR A 823 -11.01 24.66 -14.60
N LYS A 824 -9.81 25.16 -14.26
CA LYS A 824 -8.55 24.41 -14.32
C LYS A 824 -7.64 24.79 -13.15
N ASP A 825 -8.23 24.74 -11.98
CA ASP A 825 -7.59 25.00 -10.69
C ASP A 825 -6.97 23.69 -10.20
N ASP A 826 -5.73 23.74 -9.72
CA ASP A 826 -5.02 22.56 -9.20
C ASP A 826 -5.50 22.24 -7.77
N CYS A 827 -6.03 21.04 -7.57
CA CYS A 827 -6.67 20.61 -6.32
C CYS A 827 -5.73 19.81 -5.40
N LEU A 828 -6.11 19.67 -4.12
CA LEU A 828 -5.31 18.96 -3.10
C LEU A 828 -5.34 17.43 -3.32
N GLY A 829 -4.17 16.83 -3.55
CA GLY A 829 -4.02 15.38 -3.56
C GLY A 829 -4.30 14.79 -2.18
N THR A 830 -4.84 13.56 -2.13
CA THR A 830 -5.19 12.87 -0.87
C THR A 830 -4.64 11.45 -0.82
N CYS A 831 -3.76 11.16 0.15
CA CYS A 831 -3.39 9.81 0.56
C CYS A 831 -4.28 9.37 1.74
N ALA A 832 -4.63 8.09 1.82
CA ALA A 832 -5.39 7.51 2.93
C ALA A 832 -4.76 6.20 3.42
N VAL A 833 -4.77 6.00 4.74
CA VAL A 833 -4.46 4.75 5.43
C VAL A 833 -5.64 4.42 6.34
N TYR A 834 -6.17 3.20 6.30
CA TYR A 834 -7.32 2.81 7.11
C TYR A 834 -7.37 1.29 7.37
N GLY A 835 -8.24 0.87 8.29
CA GLY A 835 -8.43 -0.55 8.63
C GLY A 835 -7.15 -1.21 9.16
N ASP A 836 -6.98 -2.48 8.82
CA ASP A 836 -5.81 -3.31 9.13
C ASP A 836 -4.75 -3.23 8.01
N GLY A 837 -4.25 -2.01 7.75
CA GLY A 837 -3.15 -1.79 6.83
C GLY A 837 -3.57 -1.70 5.36
N HIS A 838 -4.72 -1.09 5.07
CA HIS A 838 -5.13 -0.67 3.74
C HIS A 838 -4.64 0.75 3.42
N TYR A 839 -4.16 0.96 2.19
CA TYR A 839 -3.56 2.21 1.71
C TYR A 839 -4.19 2.64 0.38
N ASN A 840 -4.37 3.95 0.18
CA ASN A 840 -4.60 4.63 -1.10
C ASN A 840 -3.52 5.71 -1.25
N THR A 841 -2.71 5.67 -2.30
CA THR A 841 -1.72 6.71 -2.58
C THR A 841 -2.38 8.03 -3.02
N PHE A 842 -1.56 9.07 -3.18
CA PHE A 842 -1.99 10.33 -3.78
C PHE A 842 -2.50 10.20 -5.23
N ASP A 843 -2.11 9.14 -5.94
CA ASP A 843 -2.46 8.87 -7.36
C ASP A 843 -3.42 7.66 -7.50
N ASP A 844 -4.28 7.45 -6.49
CA ASP A 844 -5.34 6.44 -6.40
C ASP A 844 -4.89 4.96 -6.47
N LYS A 845 -3.62 4.69 -6.16
CA LYS A 845 -3.11 3.31 -6.08
C LYS A 845 -3.49 2.67 -4.74
N ARG A 846 -4.40 1.70 -4.80
CA ARG A 846 -4.84 0.91 -3.64
C ARG A 846 -3.99 -0.35 -3.43
N PHE A 847 -3.61 -0.60 -2.18
CA PHE A 847 -2.90 -1.81 -1.77
C PHE A 847 -3.11 -2.12 -0.28
N SER A 848 -2.69 -3.31 0.14
CA SER A 848 -2.66 -3.74 1.54
C SER A 848 -1.24 -4.15 1.92
N PHE A 849 -0.75 -3.68 3.06
CA PHE A 849 0.62 -3.98 3.52
C PHE A 849 0.66 -4.14 5.05
N ASN A 850 1.00 -5.35 5.50
CA ASN A 850 0.96 -5.76 6.90
C ASN A 850 2.37 -5.84 7.49
N GLY A 851 2.89 -4.69 7.91
CA GLY A 851 4.24 -4.54 8.47
C GLY A 851 4.21 -4.22 9.96
N ASN A 852 5.06 -4.90 10.74
CA ASN A 852 5.17 -4.76 12.20
C ASN A 852 6.43 -3.95 12.56
N CYS A 853 6.37 -2.64 12.31
CA CYS A 853 7.45 -1.66 12.45
C CYS A 853 6.90 -0.23 12.27
N GLU A 854 7.75 0.76 12.47
CA GLU A 854 7.58 2.11 11.93
C GLU A 854 7.84 2.17 10.41
N TYR A 855 6.94 2.81 9.67
CA TYR A 855 7.05 3.02 8.23
C TYR A 855 6.88 4.49 7.84
N THR A 856 7.63 4.92 6.81
CA THR A 856 7.52 6.27 6.26
C THR A 856 6.30 6.36 5.34
N LEU A 857 5.24 7.07 5.76
CA LEU A 857 4.06 7.31 4.92
C LEU A 857 4.38 8.26 3.78
N VAL A 858 4.93 9.43 4.11
CA VAL A 858 5.29 10.47 3.14
C VAL A 858 6.39 11.38 3.71
N GLN A 859 7.32 11.78 2.86
CA GLN A 859 8.30 12.84 3.09
C GLN A 859 8.62 13.56 1.77
N ASP A 860 9.14 14.78 1.84
CA ASP A 860 9.66 15.54 0.68
C ASP A 860 11.20 15.40 0.50
N HIS A 861 11.89 14.81 1.48
CA HIS A 861 13.31 14.44 1.36
C HIS A 861 13.49 13.14 0.55
N CYS A 862 13.52 13.24 -0.77
CA CYS A 862 13.46 12.08 -1.68
C CYS A 862 14.74 11.82 -2.48
N GLY A 863 15.91 12.17 -1.94
CA GLY A 863 17.23 11.79 -2.47
C GLY A 863 17.65 12.43 -3.80
N LYS A 864 16.76 13.15 -4.50
CA LYS A 864 17.06 13.85 -5.76
C LYS A 864 18.14 14.92 -5.52
N SER A 865 19.20 14.89 -6.33
CA SER A 865 20.43 15.68 -6.11
C SER A 865 20.24 17.19 -5.96
N GLY A 866 20.47 17.71 -4.74
CA GLY A 866 20.81 19.13 -4.52
C GLY A 866 20.10 19.83 -3.36
N THR A 867 18.95 19.32 -2.90
CA THR A 867 18.13 19.97 -1.84
C THR A 867 18.07 19.10 -0.58
N ALA A 868 19.08 19.21 0.29
CA ALA A 868 19.22 18.42 1.51
C ALA A 868 18.28 18.84 2.68
N ASN A 869 17.25 19.64 2.39
CA ASN A 869 16.32 20.19 3.36
C ASN A 869 14.89 19.84 2.93
N GLY A 870 14.43 18.64 3.27
CA GLY A 870 12.99 18.36 3.33
C GLY A 870 12.34 19.17 4.46
N THR A 871 11.08 19.57 4.27
CA THR A 871 10.30 20.37 5.23
C THR A 871 9.48 19.50 6.18
N PHE A 872 9.06 18.29 5.75
CA PHE A 872 8.24 17.41 6.57
C PHE A 872 8.48 15.91 6.36
N ARG A 873 8.10 15.13 7.38
CA ARG A 873 8.06 13.66 7.31
C ARG A 873 6.94 13.12 8.19
N VAL A 874 6.15 12.19 7.66
CA VAL A 874 5.09 11.48 8.40
C VAL A 874 5.47 10.00 8.52
N ILE A 875 5.50 9.51 9.76
CA ILE A 875 5.76 8.11 10.10
C ILE A 875 4.51 7.51 10.77
N THR A 876 4.17 6.27 10.42
CA THR A 876 3.19 5.45 11.14
C THR A 876 3.89 4.32 11.87
N GLU A 877 3.53 4.08 13.13
CA GLU A 877 3.85 2.84 13.84
C GLU A 877 2.72 1.85 13.62
N ASN A 878 3.03 0.73 12.96
CA ASN A 878 2.08 -0.33 12.66
C ASN A 878 2.39 -1.55 13.54
N ILE A 879 1.41 -2.03 14.31
CA ILE A 879 1.56 -3.20 15.19
C ILE A 879 0.43 -4.22 14.97
N PRO A 880 0.63 -5.50 15.33
CA PRO A 880 -0.40 -6.53 15.21
C PRO A 880 -1.67 -6.21 16.01
N CYS A 881 -2.83 -6.31 15.36
CA CYS A 881 -4.16 -6.04 15.93
C CYS A 881 -4.98 -7.31 16.23
N GLY A 882 -4.75 -8.40 15.48
CA GLY A 882 -5.40 -9.70 15.67
C GLY A 882 -4.40 -10.86 15.69
N ASN A 883 -4.89 -12.08 15.95
CA ASN A 883 -4.07 -13.30 15.94
C ASN A 883 -3.72 -13.79 14.51
N THR A 884 -4.38 -13.23 13.49
CA THR A 884 -4.18 -13.53 12.06
C THR A 884 -2.85 -13.01 11.50
N GLY A 885 -2.20 -12.07 12.20
CA GLY A 885 -1.00 -11.37 11.74
C GLY A 885 -1.28 -10.08 10.96
N THR A 886 -2.52 -9.59 10.92
CA THR A 886 -2.81 -8.24 10.43
C THR A 886 -2.22 -7.16 11.34
N THR A 887 -1.93 -5.99 10.78
CA THR A 887 -1.34 -4.84 11.51
C THR A 887 -2.11 -3.55 11.26
N CYS A 888 -2.45 -2.82 12.32
CA CYS A 888 -3.07 -1.51 12.24
C CYS A 888 -2.10 -0.40 12.73
N SER A 889 -2.31 0.84 12.28
CA SER A 889 -1.61 2.01 12.82
C SER A 889 -2.02 2.27 14.28
N LYS A 890 -1.06 2.64 15.14
CA LYS A 890 -1.29 3.00 16.56
C LYS A 890 -0.67 4.32 17.01
N SER A 891 0.47 4.70 16.44
CA SER A 891 1.03 6.04 16.66
C SER A 891 1.45 6.68 15.34
N ILE A 892 1.36 8.00 15.29
CA ILE A 892 1.72 8.81 14.13
C ILE A 892 2.71 9.87 14.61
N LYS A 893 3.85 9.99 13.92
CA LYS A 893 4.87 11.00 14.20
C LYS A 893 5.01 11.92 13.00
N VAL A 894 4.80 13.21 13.21
CA VAL A 894 4.91 14.26 12.18
C VAL A 894 6.09 15.16 12.54
N PHE A 895 7.13 15.11 11.73
CA PHE A 895 8.30 15.98 11.83
C PHE A 895 8.07 17.21 10.95
N LEU A 896 8.18 18.41 11.53
CA LEU A 896 7.97 19.71 10.88
C LEU A 896 9.07 20.69 11.32
N GLU A 897 10.05 20.94 10.46
CA GLU A 897 11.24 21.75 10.77
C GLU A 897 11.99 21.33 12.05
N SER A 898 11.66 21.95 13.19
CA SER A 898 12.23 21.70 14.52
C SER A 898 11.20 21.23 15.56
N TYR A 899 10.00 20.89 15.09
CA TYR A 899 8.91 20.32 15.89
C TYR A 899 8.66 18.86 15.50
N GLU A 900 8.27 18.08 16.48
CA GLU A 900 7.81 16.71 16.36
C GLU A 900 6.46 16.62 17.05
N LEU A 901 5.46 16.13 16.32
CA LEU A 901 4.09 15.98 16.78
C LEU A 901 3.79 14.48 16.89
N ILE A 902 3.44 14.02 18.08
CA ILE A 902 3.17 12.62 18.37
C ILE A 902 1.67 12.47 18.65
N LEU A 903 1.01 11.63 17.86
CA LEU A 903 -0.42 11.31 17.98
C LEU A 903 -0.52 9.84 18.37
N SER A 904 -1.00 9.55 19.58
CA SER A 904 -1.11 8.19 20.14
C SER A 904 -2.12 8.15 21.28
N GLU A 905 -2.71 6.98 21.56
CA GLU A 905 -3.66 6.76 22.68
C GLU A 905 -4.81 7.80 22.75
N GLU A 906 -5.35 8.24 21.61
CA GLU A 906 -6.32 9.35 21.43
C GLU A 906 -5.82 10.77 21.80
N HIS A 907 -4.57 10.90 22.25
CA HIS A 907 -3.91 12.13 22.69
C HIS A 907 -3.00 12.73 21.60
N PHE A 908 -2.47 13.92 21.88
CA PHE A 908 -1.52 14.67 21.06
C PHE A 908 -0.47 15.31 21.97
N SER A 909 0.81 15.13 21.65
CA SER A 909 1.93 15.77 22.33
C SER A 909 2.92 16.38 21.33
N VAL A 910 3.75 17.30 21.84
CA VAL A 910 4.68 18.11 21.04
C VAL A 910 6.06 18.05 21.67
N VAL A 911 7.07 17.69 20.87
CA VAL A 911 8.48 17.77 21.24
C VAL A 911 9.11 18.88 20.40
N LYS A 912 9.71 19.88 21.06
CA LYS A 912 10.43 20.98 20.40
C LYS A 912 11.93 20.71 20.45
N ARG A 913 12.52 20.48 19.28
CA ARG A 913 13.93 20.04 19.10
C ARG A 913 14.89 21.18 18.75
N GLY A 914 14.42 22.42 18.61
CA GLY A 914 15.23 23.57 18.22
C GLY A 914 14.80 24.90 18.85
N GLN A 915 15.61 25.94 18.63
CA GLN A 915 15.41 27.28 19.20
C GLN A 915 14.41 28.18 18.42
N ASN A 916 13.76 27.67 17.37
CA ASN A 916 12.80 28.48 16.59
C ASN A 916 11.48 28.61 17.36
N ASP A 917 10.99 29.84 17.60
CA ASP A 917 9.81 30.10 18.44
C ASP A 917 8.49 30.23 17.66
N GLU A 918 8.54 30.36 16.33
CA GLU A 918 7.35 30.31 15.49
C GLU A 918 6.86 28.86 15.34
N VAL A 919 5.54 28.65 15.35
CA VAL A 919 4.91 27.32 15.33
C VAL A 919 4.31 27.07 13.94
N PRO A 920 4.85 26.16 13.11
CA PRO A 920 4.49 26.03 11.69
C PRO A 920 3.18 25.25 11.44
N TYR A 921 2.33 25.08 12.45
CA TYR A 921 1.11 24.27 12.37
C TYR A 921 -0.02 24.79 13.28
N THR A 922 -1.25 24.41 12.94
CA THR A 922 -2.48 24.65 13.73
C THR A 922 -3.19 23.32 13.97
N VAL A 923 -3.57 23.05 15.23
CA VAL A 923 -4.32 21.84 15.62
C VAL A 923 -5.77 22.20 15.94
N ARG A 924 -6.70 21.48 15.31
CA ARG A 924 -8.16 21.61 15.52
C ARG A 924 -8.78 20.27 15.89
N TYR A 925 -9.84 20.31 16.69
CA TYR A 925 -10.71 19.15 16.90
C TYR A 925 -11.99 19.30 16.08
N MET A 926 -12.23 18.38 15.15
CA MET A 926 -13.34 18.43 14.18
C MET A 926 -14.14 17.14 14.19
N GLY A 927 -15.25 17.15 14.94
CA GLY A 927 -16.08 15.96 15.14
C GLY A 927 -15.33 14.91 15.96
N MET A 928 -15.09 13.73 15.39
CA MET A 928 -14.21 12.72 16.01
C MET A 928 -12.73 12.86 15.64
N TYR A 929 -12.39 13.72 14.67
CA TYR A 929 -11.05 13.82 14.11
C TYR A 929 -10.18 14.86 14.81
N LEU A 930 -8.87 14.59 14.86
CA LEU A 930 -7.83 15.58 15.10
C LEU A 930 -7.26 16.01 13.74
N VAL A 931 -7.26 17.32 13.47
CA VAL A 931 -6.76 17.90 12.21
C VAL A 931 -5.55 18.79 12.49
N ILE A 932 -4.48 18.58 11.75
CA ILE A 932 -3.25 19.39 11.76
C ILE A 932 -3.10 20.03 10.38
N GLU A 933 -3.24 21.36 10.29
CA GLU A 933 -2.89 22.16 9.11
C GLU A 933 -1.49 22.75 9.30
N THR A 934 -0.58 22.63 8.32
CA THR A 934 0.75 23.28 8.35
C THR A 934 0.82 24.52 7.46
N THR A 935 1.77 25.41 7.76
CA THR A 935 2.12 26.54 6.87
C THR A 935 2.76 26.09 5.56
N SER A 936 3.32 24.87 5.51
CA SER A 936 3.89 24.27 4.29
C SER A 936 2.85 23.68 3.34
N GLY A 937 1.58 23.58 3.71
CA GLY A 937 0.52 23.00 2.87
C GLY A 937 0.34 21.48 3.01
N LEU A 938 0.76 20.92 4.15
CA LEU A 938 0.40 19.57 4.61
C LEU A 938 -0.85 19.67 5.50
N ILE A 939 -1.82 18.78 5.29
CA ILE A 939 -2.98 18.62 6.17
C ILE A 939 -3.06 17.15 6.58
N LEU A 940 -2.98 16.86 7.89
CA LEU A 940 -3.17 15.51 8.43
C LEU A 940 -4.46 15.45 9.24
N MET A 941 -5.30 14.45 8.95
CA MET A 941 -6.55 14.19 9.65
C MET A 941 -6.52 12.76 10.20
N TRP A 942 -6.65 12.61 11.51
CA TRP A 942 -6.63 11.31 12.21
C TRP A 942 -7.94 11.08 12.95
N ASP A 943 -8.53 9.89 12.81
CA ASP A 943 -9.81 9.50 13.45
C ASP A 943 -9.67 9.12 14.94
N LYS A 944 -8.50 9.35 15.54
CA LYS A 944 -8.07 8.90 16.87
C LYS A 944 -7.93 7.38 17.05
N LYS A 945 -8.14 6.61 15.97
CA LYS A 945 -8.02 5.16 15.91
C LYS A 945 -6.98 4.78 14.86
N THR A 946 -7.39 4.17 13.74
CA THR A 946 -6.49 3.59 12.73
C THR A 946 -6.53 4.31 11.39
N SER A 947 -7.39 5.32 11.21
CA SER A 947 -7.59 6.00 9.92
C SER A 947 -6.83 7.32 9.87
N ILE A 948 -5.95 7.45 8.87
CA ILE A 948 -5.11 8.61 8.59
C ILE A 948 -5.42 9.10 7.18
N PHE A 949 -5.78 10.36 7.04
CA PHE A 949 -5.96 11.01 5.74
C PHE A 949 -4.97 12.18 5.65
N ILE A 950 -4.14 12.17 4.61
CA ILE A 950 -3.10 13.18 4.39
C ILE A 950 -3.41 13.91 3.10
N LYS A 951 -3.56 15.23 3.14
CA LYS A 951 -3.75 16.08 1.96
C LYS A 951 -2.54 17.00 1.76
N LEU A 952 -2.17 17.23 0.50
CA LEU A 952 -1.01 18.02 0.10
C LEU A 952 -1.36 19.10 -0.93
N SER A 953 -0.72 20.25 -0.82
CA SER A 953 -0.72 21.27 -1.87
C SER A 953 -0.19 20.70 -3.21
N PRO A 954 -0.74 21.10 -4.37
CA PRO A 954 -0.17 20.83 -5.69
C PRO A 954 1.32 21.16 -5.84
N ASP A 955 1.85 22.08 -5.02
CA ASP A 955 3.27 22.44 -4.99
C ASP A 955 4.20 21.24 -4.72
N PHE A 956 3.69 20.14 -4.12
CA PHE A 956 4.44 18.92 -3.83
C PHE A 956 4.39 17.85 -4.95
N LYS A 957 3.70 18.09 -6.07
CA LYS A 957 3.55 17.10 -7.14
C LYS A 957 4.92 16.62 -7.66
N GLY A 958 5.12 15.30 -7.69
CA GLY A 958 6.35 14.61 -8.09
C GLY A 958 7.59 14.86 -7.20
N GLN A 959 7.42 15.51 -6.05
CA GLN A 959 8.52 15.86 -5.12
C GLN A 959 8.54 15.01 -3.85
N ILE A 960 7.43 14.33 -3.51
CA ILE A 960 7.29 13.49 -2.32
C ILE A 960 7.55 12.00 -2.61
N CYS A 961 7.72 11.22 -1.55
CA CYS A 961 7.94 9.78 -1.59
C CYS A 961 7.56 9.11 -0.26
N GLY A 962 7.16 7.83 -0.32
CA GLY A 962 6.84 6.99 0.83
C GLY A 962 5.79 5.92 0.47
N LEU A 963 5.15 5.32 1.48
CA LEU A 963 4.01 4.42 1.24
C LEU A 963 2.81 5.11 0.55
N CYS A 964 2.70 6.43 0.65
CA CYS A 964 1.69 7.24 -0.04
C CYS A 964 1.96 7.49 -1.53
N GLY A 965 3.02 6.91 -2.12
CA GLY A 965 3.35 7.12 -3.53
C GLY A 965 4.26 8.33 -3.76
N ASN A 966 4.18 8.96 -4.94
CA ASN A 966 4.99 10.14 -5.29
C ASN A 966 4.22 11.39 -5.79
N TYR A 967 2.89 11.28 -6.01
CA TYR A 967 2.00 12.38 -6.37
C TYR A 967 2.35 13.05 -7.71
N ASP A 968 2.60 12.26 -8.76
CA ASP A 968 2.82 12.75 -10.14
C ASP A 968 1.64 12.45 -11.10
N GLY A 969 0.62 11.74 -10.63
CA GLY A 969 -0.56 11.28 -11.38
C GLY A 969 -0.47 9.82 -11.86
N ASN A 970 0.68 9.16 -11.72
CA ASN A 970 0.95 7.86 -12.34
C ASN A 970 0.99 6.72 -11.31
N GLY A 971 -0.17 6.19 -10.92
CA GLY A 971 -0.32 4.97 -10.11
C GLY A 971 0.29 3.67 -10.69
N ILE A 972 1.17 3.73 -11.70
CA ILE A 972 2.10 2.67 -12.10
C ILE A 972 3.46 2.80 -11.38
N ASN A 973 3.96 4.02 -11.13
CA ASN A 973 5.29 4.25 -10.53
C ASN A 973 5.25 4.45 -8.99
N ASP A 974 4.06 4.58 -8.39
CA ASP A 974 3.86 4.74 -6.93
C ASP A 974 4.63 3.73 -6.07
N PHE A 975 4.79 2.50 -6.54
CA PHE A 975 5.63 1.48 -5.88
C PHE A 975 7.14 1.72 -6.12
N THR A 976 7.57 2.98 -5.97
CA THR A 976 8.97 3.38 -5.95
C THR A 976 9.55 3.09 -4.58
N THR A 977 10.57 2.24 -4.53
CA THR A 977 11.31 1.93 -3.31
C THR A 977 12.12 3.14 -2.81
N ARG A 978 12.56 3.09 -1.55
CA ARG A 978 13.50 4.09 -1.00
C ARG A 978 14.79 4.23 -1.85
N SER A 979 15.22 3.15 -2.51
CA SER A 979 16.37 3.12 -3.44
C SER A 979 16.03 3.54 -4.88
N GLN A 980 14.86 4.13 -5.15
CA GLN A 980 14.44 4.67 -6.45
C GLN A 980 14.20 3.62 -7.55
N SER A 981 13.94 2.35 -7.22
CA SER A 981 13.41 1.35 -8.18
C SER A 981 11.89 1.27 -8.11
N VAL A 982 11.21 1.26 -9.27
CA VAL A 982 9.79 0.90 -9.36
C VAL A 982 9.68 -0.63 -9.34
N VAL A 983 8.85 -1.19 -8.46
CA VAL A 983 8.62 -2.64 -8.33
C VAL A 983 7.13 -2.99 -8.41
N GLU A 984 6.78 -4.19 -8.90
CA GLU A 984 5.37 -4.63 -8.94
C GLU A 984 4.96 -5.38 -7.64
N ASN A 985 5.93 -5.69 -6.78
CA ASN A 985 5.76 -6.43 -5.53
C ASN A 985 5.59 -5.49 -4.31
N VAL A 986 4.38 -5.51 -3.72
CA VAL A 986 3.99 -4.68 -2.57
C VAL A 986 4.89 -4.91 -1.34
N LEU A 987 5.38 -6.14 -1.13
CA LEU A 987 6.25 -6.44 0.02
C LEU A 987 7.66 -5.85 -0.16
N GLU A 988 8.20 -5.86 -1.38
CA GLU A 988 9.52 -5.25 -1.68
C GLU A 988 9.43 -3.72 -1.56
N PHE A 989 8.37 -3.12 -2.10
CA PHE A 989 8.05 -1.70 -1.92
C PHE A 989 7.94 -1.34 -0.44
N GLY A 990 7.02 -1.97 0.31
CA GLY A 990 6.73 -1.60 1.69
C GLY A 990 7.90 -1.83 2.66
N ASN A 991 8.65 -2.94 2.49
CA ASN A 991 9.82 -3.20 3.34
C ASN A 991 10.98 -2.22 3.07
N SER A 992 11.07 -1.59 1.89
CA SER A 992 12.04 -0.52 1.65
C SER A 992 11.74 0.77 2.45
N TRP A 993 10.48 0.96 2.87
CA TRP A 993 10.01 2.16 3.59
C TRP A 993 10.01 2.01 5.13
N LYS A 994 10.52 0.89 5.67
CA LYS A 994 10.87 0.74 7.10
C LYS A 994 11.73 1.91 7.57
N VAL A 995 11.61 2.31 8.84
CA VAL A 995 12.43 3.37 9.45
C VAL A 995 13.77 2.83 9.96
N SER A 996 13.74 1.65 10.60
CA SER A 996 14.96 0.93 11.03
C SER A 996 15.23 -0.28 10.14
N SER A 997 16.50 -0.49 9.80
CA SER A 997 16.99 -1.73 9.18
C SER A 997 16.97 -2.92 10.13
N THR A 998 16.85 -2.69 11.45
CA THR A 998 16.66 -3.78 12.43
C THR A 998 15.30 -4.46 12.23
N CYS A 999 14.23 -3.70 11.94
CA CYS A 999 12.87 -4.23 11.84
C CYS A 999 12.74 -5.44 10.88
N PRO A 1000 11.93 -6.45 11.25
CA PRO A 1000 11.67 -7.61 10.40
C PRO A 1000 10.99 -7.18 9.09
N ASP A 1001 11.14 -8.00 8.06
CA ASP A 1001 10.38 -7.85 6.82
C ASP A 1001 8.92 -8.30 7.04
N ALA A 1002 8.00 -7.53 6.46
CA ALA A 1002 6.62 -7.96 6.25
C ALA A 1002 6.59 -9.15 5.27
N TYR A 1003 5.73 -10.13 5.56
CA TYR A 1003 5.50 -11.31 4.73
C TYR A 1003 4.04 -11.36 4.27
N SER A 1004 3.75 -12.16 3.24
CA SER A 1004 2.37 -12.39 2.83
C SER A 1004 1.61 -13.17 3.90
N ILE A 1005 0.65 -12.52 4.56
CA ILE A 1005 -0.27 -13.18 5.48
C ILE A 1005 -1.34 -13.96 4.70
N LYS A 1006 -1.93 -14.98 5.33
CA LYS A 1006 -3.12 -15.63 4.77
C LYS A 1006 -4.31 -14.69 4.90
N ASP A 1007 -5.29 -14.84 4.00
CA ASP A 1007 -6.58 -14.18 4.14
C ASP A 1007 -7.17 -14.43 5.56
N PRO A 1008 -7.50 -13.35 6.30
CA PRO A 1008 -8.15 -13.44 7.60
C PRO A 1008 -9.48 -14.21 7.58
N CYS A 1009 -10.28 -14.12 6.51
CA CYS A 1009 -11.55 -14.86 6.45
C CYS A 1009 -11.35 -16.36 6.28
N SER A 1010 -10.37 -16.77 5.47
CA SER A 1010 -9.92 -18.16 5.33
C SER A 1010 -9.26 -18.70 6.61
N SER A 1011 -8.69 -17.82 7.43
CA SER A 1011 -8.06 -18.16 8.72
C SER A 1011 -9.09 -18.23 9.86
N ASN A 1012 -10.13 -17.40 9.81
CA ASN A 1012 -11.29 -17.38 10.72
C ASN A 1012 -12.64 -17.60 9.97
N PRO A 1013 -12.91 -18.78 9.36
CA PRO A 1013 -14.11 -18.99 8.53
C PRO A 1013 -15.45 -18.78 9.27
N TYR A 1014 -15.44 -18.92 10.60
CA TYR A 1014 -16.61 -18.68 11.45
C TYR A 1014 -16.98 -17.18 11.56
N ARG A 1015 -16.10 -16.25 11.18
CA ARG A 1015 -16.37 -14.80 11.11
C ARG A 1015 -16.89 -14.36 9.74
N LYS A 1016 -16.48 -15.02 8.65
CA LYS A 1016 -16.76 -14.62 7.24
C LYS A 1016 -18.21 -14.15 7.03
N SER A 1017 -19.19 -15.01 7.34
CA SER A 1017 -20.62 -14.70 7.15
C SER A 1017 -21.21 -13.64 8.08
N TRP A 1018 -20.51 -13.26 9.16
CA TRP A 1018 -20.85 -12.06 9.95
C TRP A 1018 -20.25 -10.82 9.28
N SER A 1019 -18.98 -10.86 8.91
CA SER A 1019 -18.26 -9.78 8.22
C SER A 1019 -18.99 -9.34 6.95
N GLU A 1020 -19.26 -10.27 6.03
CA GLU A 1020 -20.00 -10.03 4.79
C GLU A 1020 -21.36 -9.37 5.05
N LYS A 1021 -22.09 -9.88 6.06
CA LYS A 1021 -23.41 -9.37 6.43
C LYS A 1021 -23.35 -7.93 6.95
N GLN A 1022 -22.41 -7.58 7.83
CA GLN A 1022 -22.31 -6.20 8.33
C GLN A 1022 -21.82 -5.26 7.23
N CYS A 1023 -20.73 -5.63 6.54
CA CYS A 1023 -20.13 -4.83 5.47
C CYS A 1023 -21.06 -4.62 4.27
N SER A 1024 -22.08 -5.46 4.07
CA SER A 1024 -23.13 -5.26 3.06
C SER A 1024 -23.84 -3.90 3.16
N ILE A 1025 -23.74 -3.19 4.30
CA ILE A 1025 -24.23 -1.80 4.42
C ILE A 1025 -23.61 -0.87 3.35
N ILE A 1026 -22.32 -1.04 3.01
CA ILE A 1026 -21.61 -0.26 1.98
C ILE A 1026 -22.28 -0.43 0.61
N ASN A 1027 -22.77 -1.63 0.31
CA ASN A 1027 -23.44 -1.97 -0.95
C ASN A 1027 -24.97 -1.77 -0.89
N SER A 1028 -25.50 -1.27 0.24
CA SER A 1028 -26.94 -1.14 0.47
C SER A 1028 -27.51 0.22 0.05
N ASN A 1029 -28.84 0.32 0.04
CA ASN A 1029 -29.58 1.56 -0.21
C ASN A 1029 -29.20 2.74 0.74
N VAL A 1030 -28.51 2.49 1.85
CA VAL A 1030 -27.97 3.54 2.73
C VAL A 1030 -26.97 4.42 1.99
N PHE A 1031 -26.13 3.82 1.14
CA PHE A 1031 -25.06 4.51 0.40
C PHE A 1031 -25.41 4.76 -1.08
N ALA A 1032 -26.64 4.49 -1.53
CA ALA A 1032 -27.05 4.58 -2.93
C ALA A 1032 -26.75 5.93 -3.61
N ALA A 1033 -26.80 7.05 -2.88
CA ALA A 1033 -26.46 8.37 -3.41
C ALA A 1033 -24.94 8.55 -3.69
N CYS A 1034 -24.08 7.80 -3.00
CA CYS A 1034 -22.63 7.81 -3.18
C CYS A 1034 -22.17 6.79 -4.23
N HIS A 1035 -22.97 5.74 -4.48
CA HIS A 1035 -22.60 4.64 -5.37
C HIS A 1035 -22.19 5.09 -6.78
N SER A 1036 -22.80 6.12 -7.39
CA SER A 1036 -22.38 6.59 -8.72
C SER A 1036 -21.16 7.53 -8.70
N GLN A 1037 -20.72 7.97 -7.51
CA GLN A 1037 -19.60 8.89 -7.30
C GLN A 1037 -18.30 8.19 -6.86
N VAL A 1038 -18.39 7.18 -5.97
CA VAL A 1038 -17.23 6.47 -5.39
C VAL A 1038 -17.44 4.96 -5.49
N GLU A 1039 -16.45 4.22 -6.01
CA GLU A 1039 -16.42 2.75 -6.10
C GLU A 1039 -16.48 2.07 -4.72
N PRO A 1040 -17.60 1.40 -4.34
CA PRO A 1040 -17.69 0.72 -3.05
C PRO A 1040 -16.91 -0.61 -2.99
N ALA A 1041 -16.65 -1.28 -4.12
CA ALA A 1041 -16.24 -2.69 -4.12
C ALA A 1041 -14.97 -2.97 -3.28
N GLN A 1042 -13.97 -2.08 -3.35
CA GLN A 1042 -12.72 -2.23 -2.61
C GLN A 1042 -12.88 -1.87 -1.11
N TYR A 1043 -13.78 -0.95 -0.76
CA TYR A 1043 -14.12 -0.66 0.64
C TYR A 1043 -14.93 -1.80 1.28
N TYR A 1044 -15.84 -2.41 0.53
CA TYR A 1044 -16.54 -3.63 0.96
C TYR A 1044 -15.56 -4.76 1.25
N GLN A 1045 -14.62 -5.03 0.32
CA GLN A 1045 -13.63 -6.09 0.52
C GLN A 1045 -12.70 -5.83 1.70
N ALA A 1046 -12.22 -4.59 1.86
CA ALA A 1046 -11.43 -4.17 3.02
C ALA A 1046 -12.20 -4.41 4.33
N CYS A 1047 -13.43 -3.89 4.41
CA CYS A 1047 -14.32 -4.08 5.56
C CYS A 1047 -14.50 -5.57 5.93
N VAL A 1048 -14.69 -6.45 4.93
CA VAL A 1048 -14.85 -7.89 5.18
C VAL A 1048 -13.56 -8.51 5.73
N THR A 1049 -12.40 -8.13 5.18
CA THR A 1049 -11.08 -8.56 5.64
C THR A 1049 -10.80 -8.07 7.07
N ASP A 1050 -10.97 -6.77 7.36
CA ASP A 1050 -10.82 -6.16 8.69
C ASP A 1050 -11.71 -6.87 9.73
N ALA A 1051 -13.00 -7.05 9.41
CA ALA A 1051 -13.98 -7.69 10.28
C ALA A 1051 -13.68 -9.19 10.52
N CYS A 1052 -13.02 -9.89 9.59
CA CYS A 1052 -12.50 -11.25 9.80
C CYS A 1052 -11.21 -11.29 10.63
N ALA A 1053 -10.43 -10.21 10.64
CA ALA A 1053 -9.09 -10.15 11.22
C ALA A 1053 -9.07 -9.81 12.71
N CYS A 1054 -9.92 -8.88 13.16
CA CYS A 1054 -9.99 -8.43 14.55
C CYS A 1054 -10.60 -9.47 15.50
N ASP A 1055 -9.89 -10.60 15.73
CA ASP A 1055 -10.37 -11.76 16.48
C ASP A 1055 -10.05 -11.75 17.99
N THR A 1056 -9.34 -10.72 18.47
CA THR A 1056 -8.97 -10.49 19.88
C THR A 1056 -10.03 -9.74 20.68
N GLY A 1057 -11.06 -9.21 20.02
CA GLY A 1057 -12.06 -8.30 20.58
C GLY A 1057 -12.01 -6.93 19.89
N GLY A 1058 -13.10 -6.17 20.00
CA GLY A 1058 -13.25 -4.92 19.22
C GLY A 1058 -13.80 -5.13 17.81
N ASP A 1059 -14.40 -6.28 17.50
CA ASP A 1059 -15.04 -6.64 16.21
C ASP A 1059 -15.81 -5.48 15.55
N CYS A 1060 -16.55 -4.73 16.37
CA CYS A 1060 -17.36 -3.60 15.91
C CYS A 1060 -16.51 -2.41 15.47
N ASP A 1061 -15.40 -2.10 16.14
CA ASP A 1061 -14.57 -0.94 15.81
C ASP A 1061 -13.92 -1.08 14.43
N CYS A 1062 -13.38 -2.26 14.09
CA CYS A 1062 -12.77 -2.52 12.78
C CYS A 1062 -13.80 -2.45 11.64
N PHE A 1063 -15.00 -2.99 11.85
CA PHE A 1063 -16.13 -2.80 10.95
C PHE A 1063 -16.51 -1.30 10.82
N CYS A 1064 -16.56 -0.57 11.93
CA CYS A 1064 -16.96 0.84 11.94
C CYS A 1064 -15.93 1.78 11.29
N THR A 1065 -14.62 1.53 11.42
CA THR A 1065 -13.58 2.34 10.74
C THR A 1065 -13.60 2.11 9.23
N ALA A 1066 -13.74 0.86 8.77
CA ALA A 1066 -13.83 0.55 7.35
C ALA A 1066 -15.06 1.18 6.67
N VAL A 1067 -16.24 1.15 7.33
CA VAL A 1067 -17.45 1.83 6.82
C VAL A 1067 -17.31 3.36 6.91
N ALA A 1068 -16.69 3.89 7.97
CA ALA A 1068 -16.41 5.32 8.09
C ALA A 1068 -15.45 5.82 7.00
N ALA A 1069 -14.48 5.02 6.57
CA ALA A 1069 -13.56 5.37 5.47
C ALA A 1069 -14.30 5.52 4.13
N TYR A 1070 -15.33 4.70 3.86
CA TYR A 1070 -16.20 4.91 2.70
C TYR A 1070 -17.10 6.13 2.87
N ALA A 1071 -17.69 6.34 4.06
CA ALA A 1071 -18.53 7.51 4.34
C ALA A 1071 -17.75 8.83 4.25
N GLN A 1072 -16.47 8.86 4.64
CA GLN A 1072 -15.57 9.99 4.43
C GLN A 1072 -15.34 10.23 2.94
N ALA A 1073 -14.99 9.21 2.15
CA ALA A 1073 -14.82 9.35 0.71
C ALA A 1073 -16.08 9.88 0.02
N CYS A 1074 -17.28 9.44 0.45
CA CYS A 1074 -18.56 10.02 0.02
C CYS A 1074 -18.69 11.51 0.39
N SER A 1075 -18.34 11.89 1.62
CA SER A 1075 -18.37 13.29 2.09
C SER A 1075 -17.44 14.20 1.29
N GLU A 1076 -16.27 13.69 0.88
CA GLU A 1076 -15.28 14.45 0.11
C GLU A 1076 -15.74 14.73 -1.34
N VAL A 1077 -16.55 13.86 -1.94
CA VAL A 1077 -17.26 14.14 -3.21
C VAL A 1077 -18.64 14.80 -2.99
N GLY A 1078 -18.88 15.40 -1.81
CA GLY A 1078 -20.08 16.17 -1.49
C GLY A 1078 -21.32 15.36 -1.09
N VAL A 1079 -21.23 14.03 -1.03
CA VAL A 1079 -22.36 13.14 -0.67
C VAL A 1079 -22.34 12.80 0.81
N CYS A 1080 -23.04 13.61 1.60
CA CYS A 1080 -23.23 13.39 3.03
C CYS A 1080 -24.16 12.19 3.31
N VAL A 1081 -23.63 11.08 3.85
CA VAL A 1081 -24.41 9.86 4.16
C VAL A 1081 -24.62 9.68 5.67
N ALA A 1082 -25.87 9.68 6.12
CA ALA A 1082 -26.25 9.42 7.51
C ALA A 1082 -26.38 7.90 7.77
N TRP A 1083 -25.25 7.21 7.96
CA TRP A 1083 -25.18 5.74 8.00
C TRP A 1083 -25.27 5.10 9.39
N ARG A 1084 -24.88 5.82 10.46
CA ARG A 1084 -24.89 5.30 11.84
C ARG A 1084 -26.30 5.16 12.40
N THR A 1085 -26.53 4.13 13.20
CA THR A 1085 -27.82 3.87 13.88
C THR A 1085 -27.58 3.37 15.31
N PRO A 1086 -28.60 3.36 16.21
CA PRO A 1086 -28.46 2.78 17.55
C PRO A 1086 -28.01 1.30 17.58
N SER A 1087 -28.13 0.59 16.46
CA SER A 1087 -27.72 -0.82 16.29
C SER A 1087 -26.48 -1.01 15.39
N ILE A 1088 -25.96 0.04 14.74
CA ILE A 1088 -24.84 -0.02 13.80
C ILE A 1088 -23.95 1.20 14.05
N CYS A 1089 -22.77 0.96 14.64
CA CYS A 1089 -21.76 1.99 14.92
C CYS A 1089 -22.30 3.24 15.66
N PRO A 1090 -23.09 3.08 16.75
CA PRO A 1090 -23.71 4.20 17.46
C PRO A 1090 -22.68 5.19 18.02
N LEU A 1091 -23.03 6.47 18.02
CA LEU A 1091 -22.20 7.57 18.53
C LEU A 1091 -22.98 8.38 19.57
N PHE A 1092 -22.51 8.37 20.82
CA PHE A 1092 -23.21 8.91 21.99
C PHE A 1092 -22.95 10.42 22.19
N CYS A 1093 -23.36 11.24 21.22
CA CYS A 1093 -23.16 12.69 21.29
C CYS A 1093 -23.96 13.39 22.41
N ASP A 1094 -24.98 12.72 22.94
CA ASP A 1094 -25.78 13.20 24.07
C ASP A 1094 -25.02 13.17 25.40
N TYR A 1095 -23.95 12.36 25.51
CA TYR A 1095 -23.04 12.32 26.66
C TYR A 1095 -22.45 13.70 27.03
N TYR A 1096 -22.25 14.57 26.03
CA TYR A 1096 -21.66 15.91 26.22
C TYR A 1096 -22.68 16.98 26.67
N ASN A 1097 -23.97 16.65 26.75
CA ASN A 1097 -25.00 17.59 27.20
C ASN A 1097 -25.09 17.64 28.74
N GLN A 1098 -25.21 18.84 29.31
CA GLN A 1098 -25.53 18.99 30.73
C GLN A 1098 -27.00 18.64 30.99
N GLN A 1099 -27.37 18.34 32.24
CA GLN A 1099 -28.73 17.88 32.57
C GLN A 1099 -29.81 18.92 32.20
N GLY A 1100 -30.59 18.61 31.17
CA GLY A 1100 -31.67 19.46 30.65
C GLY A 1100 -31.29 20.31 29.43
N GLU A 1101 -30.03 20.27 29.00
CA GLU A 1101 -29.54 20.94 27.79
C GLU A 1101 -29.48 19.95 26.60
N CYS A 1102 -29.41 20.48 25.38
CA CYS A 1102 -29.35 19.69 24.13
C CYS A 1102 -28.53 20.45 23.07
N GLU A 1103 -27.32 20.85 23.43
CA GLU A 1103 -26.39 21.58 22.57
C GLU A 1103 -25.66 20.67 21.59
N TRP A 1104 -25.33 19.44 21.98
CA TRP A 1104 -24.53 18.49 21.21
C TRP A 1104 -25.36 17.52 20.37
N HIS A 1105 -25.02 17.41 19.09
CA HIS A 1105 -25.70 16.58 18.09
C HIS A 1105 -24.69 15.85 17.20
N TYR A 1106 -25.06 14.64 16.75
CA TYR A 1106 -24.35 13.94 15.68
C TYR A 1106 -24.53 14.67 14.34
N LYS A 1107 -23.44 14.90 13.60
CA LYS A 1107 -23.45 15.43 12.24
C LYS A 1107 -22.62 14.48 11.35
N PRO A 1108 -23.25 13.73 10.42
CA PRO A 1108 -22.55 12.72 9.62
C PRO A 1108 -21.45 13.30 8.71
N CYS A 1109 -21.64 14.53 8.23
CA CYS A 1109 -20.65 15.33 7.48
C CYS A 1109 -20.34 16.66 8.21
N GLY A 1110 -20.37 16.66 9.55
CA GLY A 1110 -19.85 17.72 10.41
C GLY A 1110 -20.22 19.17 10.07
N ALA A 1111 -19.18 20.01 10.07
CA ALA A 1111 -19.18 21.38 9.57
C ALA A 1111 -17.76 21.73 9.10
N SER A 1112 -17.62 22.38 7.93
CA SER A 1112 -16.32 22.66 7.28
C SER A 1112 -15.42 23.60 8.09
N CYS A 1113 -15.99 24.61 8.74
CA CYS A 1113 -15.24 25.49 9.64
C CYS A 1113 -16.16 26.03 10.76
N MET A 1114 -15.83 25.71 12.01
CA MET A 1114 -16.57 26.16 13.19
C MET A 1114 -15.88 27.35 13.87
N LYS A 1115 -16.65 28.20 14.55
CA LYS A 1115 -16.10 29.21 15.47
C LYS A 1115 -15.69 28.53 16.77
N THR A 1116 -14.40 28.53 17.06
CA THR A 1116 -13.85 28.02 18.31
C THR A 1116 -13.05 29.11 19.02
N CYS A 1117 -12.58 28.87 20.23
CA CYS A 1117 -11.66 29.80 20.90
C CYS A 1117 -10.29 29.85 20.20
N ARG A 1118 -9.85 28.74 19.57
CA ARG A 1118 -8.65 28.69 18.71
C ARG A 1118 -8.91 29.29 17.32
N ASN A 1119 -10.16 29.35 16.88
CA ASN A 1119 -10.58 30.05 15.66
C ASN A 1119 -11.79 30.99 15.86
N PRO A 1120 -11.60 32.17 16.48
CA PRO A 1120 -12.69 33.13 16.68
C PRO A 1120 -13.24 33.73 15.36
N SER A 1121 -12.49 33.60 14.26
CA SER A 1121 -12.88 34.14 12.96
C SER A 1121 -13.95 33.30 12.27
N GLY A 1122 -14.02 32.00 12.55
CA GLY A 1122 -14.83 31.04 11.79
C GLY A 1122 -14.38 30.87 10.33
N LYS A 1123 -13.11 31.18 10.02
CA LYS A 1123 -12.47 30.97 8.71
C LYS A 1123 -11.33 29.96 8.86
N CYS A 1124 -11.21 29.04 7.92
CA CYS A 1124 -10.17 28.02 7.88
C CYS A 1124 -9.24 28.32 6.69
N LEU A 1125 -8.00 27.81 6.70
CA LEU A 1125 -7.02 28.13 5.65
C LEU A 1125 -7.44 27.48 4.33
N HIS A 1126 -7.86 26.22 4.42
CA HIS A 1126 -8.50 25.46 3.35
C HIS A 1126 -9.99 25.26 3.65
N ASN A 1127 -10.82 25.21 2.61
CA ASN A 1127 -12.26 24.98 2.72
C ASN A 1127 -12.56 23.46 2.73
N LEU A 1128 -12.08 22.77 3.76
CA LEU A 1128 -12.23 21.32 3.92
C LEU A 1128 -13.72 20.92 4.04
N PRO A 1129 -14.12 19.74 3.52
CA PRO A 1129 -15.45 19.19 3.80
C PRO A 1129 -15.60 18.90 5.31
N GLY A 1130 -16.84 18.94 5.80
CA GLY A 1130 -17.11 18.67 7.21
C GLY A 1130 -16.90 17.19 7.57
N LEU A 1131 -16.14 16.95 8.63
CA LEU A 1131 -15.77 15.59 9.08
C LEU A 1131 -16.82 15.01 10.04
N GLU A 1132 -17.01 13.70 10.03
CA GLU A 1132 -18.00 13.03 10.89
C GLU A 1132 -17.77 13.31 12.38
N GLY A 1133 -18.84 13.46 13.17
CA GLY A 1133 -18.77 13.31 14.62
C GLY A 1133 -19.85 14.05 15.40
N CYS A 1134 -19.55 14.35 16.66
CA CYS A 1134 -20.37 15.15 17.54
C CYS A 1134 -19.99 16.63 17.42
N TYR A 1135 -20.98 17.50 17.28
CA TYR A 1135 -20.77 18.95 17.18
C TYR A 1135 -21.79 19.70 18.04
N PRO A 1136 -21.38 20.78 18.73
CA PRO A 1136 -22.30 21.66 19.44
C PRO A 1136 -23.04 22.58 18.46
N ASN A 1137 -24.25 22.98 18.85
CA ASN A 1137 -25.05 24.03 18.23
C ASN A 1137 -25.07 25.24 19.17
N CYS A 1138 -23.92 25.89 19.32
CA CYS A 1138 -23.72 26.97 20.30
C CYS A 1138 -24.72 28.13 20.15
N PRO A 1139 -25.28 28.65 21.26
CA PRO A 1139 -26.32 29.67 21.21
C PRO A 1139 -25.74 31.07 20.90
N PRO A 1140 -26.57 32.03 20.43
CA PRO A 1140 -26.07 33.32 19.95
C PRO A 1140 -25.36 34.21 20.98
N ASP A 1141 -25.61 34.00 22.28
CA ASP A 1141 -24.95 34.67 23.40
C ASP A 1141 -23.58 34.04 23.76
N LYS A 1142 -23.37 32.78 23.40
CA LYS A 1142 -22.11 32.03 23.57
C LYS A 1142 -21.67 31.34 22.27
N PRO A 1143 -21.43 32.08 21.17
CA PRO A 1143 -21.32 31.49 19.83
C PRO A 1143 -19.92 30.94 19.49
N TYR A 1144 -19.09 30.66 20.50
CA TYR A 1144 -17.73 30.13 20.34
C TYR A 1144 -17.61 28.79 21.08
N PHE A 1145 -17.03 27.79 20.42
CA PHE A 1145 -16.73 26.51 21.07
C PHE A 1145 -15.35 26.55 21.74
N HIS A 1146 -15.29 26.33 23.06
CA HIS A 1146 -14.03 26.11 23.76
C HIS A 1146 -13.67 24.62 23.68
N GLU A 1147 -12.72 24.30 22.80
CA GLU A 1147 -12.31 22.93 22.48
C GLU A 1147 -11.89 22.14 23.73
N ASP A 1148 -10.97 22.67 24.54
CA ASP A 1148 -10.45 21.98 25.73
C ASP A 1148 -11.47 21.84 26.89
N GLN A 1149 -12.50 22.69 26.94
CA GLN A 1149 -13.57 22.60 27.95
C GLN A 1149 -14.83 21.86 27.46
N MET A 1150 -14.88 21.49 26.18
CA MET A 1150 -16.04 20.88 25.51
C MET A 1150 -17.36 21.67 25.72
N LYS A 1151 -17.31 23.01 25.70
CA LYS A 1151 -18.45 23.89 26.00
C LYS A 1151 -18.57 25.11 25.08
N CYS A 1152 -19.78 25.61 24.93
CA CYS A 1152 -20.06 26.89 24.26
C CYS A 1152 -19.86 28.07 25.23
N VAL A 1153 -19.09 29.08 24.80
CA VAL A 1153 -18.64 30.22 25.61
C VAL A 1153 -18.77 31.55 24.84
N SER A 1154 -18.66 32.69 25.55
CA SER A 1154 -18.54 33.99 24.88
C SER A 1154 -17.08 34.25 24.47
N LEU A 1155 -16.85 35.24 23.60
CA LEU A 1155 -15.48 35.63 23.20
C LEU A 1155 -14.62 36.14 24.37
N CYS A 1156 -15.23 36.50 25.50
CA CYS A 1156 -14.53 36.94 26.71
C CYS A 1156 -14.14 35.79 27.65
N ASP A 1157 -14.64 34.58 27.40
CA ASP A 1157 -14.43 33.39 28.24
C ASP A 1157 -13.68 32.26 27.48
N CYS A 1158 -12.90 32.65 26.47
CA CYS A 1158 -12.18 31.79 25.51
C CYS A 1158 -10.67 31.68 25.79
#